data_AF-A0A484KSL0-F1
#
_entry.id   AF-A0A484KSL0-F1
#
_cell.length_a   1.000
_cell.length_b   1.000
_cell.length_c   1.000
_cell.angle_alpha   90.00
_cell.angle_beta   90.00
_cell.angle_gamma   90.00
#
_symmetry.space_group_name_H-M   'P 1'
#
loop_
_entity.id
_entity.type
_entity.pdbx_description
1 polymer ?
#
loop_
_entity_poly.entity_id
_entity_poly.type
_entity_poly.pdbx_seq_one_letter_code
_entity_poly.pdbx_strand_id
1 'polypeptide(L)'
;MISQEQHRIVQNKQSAREVEGGDGEQLSLPPPPPREVPTLPPPWNRQITARGVVASAVIGAVFSVIAMKLNLTTGITPNFNVSAALLAFVFVRTWTAVLRRLGVSSPPFTRQENTMIQTCAVACYSIAIGGGLGSYLLGMDKKTYELAGVETEGNNPSSYKRLEIGWMMGYLLLVCFIGLFVLIPLRKILIIDYKLTFPTGMATAVLINGFHAKSDQIGRKQVKGFLKFFSYSFLWGFFQWFYTGKDDCGFSQFPTFGLKAWKQTFFFDFSLTYVGTGMICPHIVNISLLLGAVISWGIMWPIVARLEGVWFPANIPETSMKSLTGYKVFISISLLLGDGLYNFVKILCFTLLSILDRFKKRTNLSDPGMTGDELRKDEIFVRESIPMWVGGIGYLTFAVIAVIFIPMIFPEVKWYWVIIAYAFAPSLAFCNAYGAGLTDFNMAYNYGKLGLFMMAALAGKEHGVLAGLAGCGLIKSIANVSCNLMIDLKTAHLTLTSPRAMFVSQAIGTVIGCVVAPLSFFLFYNAFDVGNPKGEFKAPYALIYRNMAVLSVEGFSALPAHCLQLCYGFFGFAILTNLAKDLSPRRVGNWIPLPMAMAVPFLIGGYFTIDMCLGSAIVVVWHKIKSQKAEVLVPAVASGMICGEGMWILPASILALAKVSPPMCMKFLSS
;
A
#
# COMPACT_ATOMS: atom_id res chain seq x y z
N MET A 1 -25.31 -5.37 -20.93
CA MET A 1 -25.21 -3.90 -20.74
C MET A 1 -23.78 -3.36 -20.84
N ILE A 2 -22.71 -4.08 -20.48
CA ILE A 2 -21.32 -3.67 -20.85
C ILE A 2 -21.03 -3.88 -22.35
N SER A 3 -21.68 -4.84 -23.01
CA SER A 3 -21.59 -4.99 -24.48
C SER A 3 -22.21 -3.80 -25.25
N GLN A 4 -23.25 -3.16 -24.71
CA GLN A 4 -23.76 -1.89 -25.25
C GLN A 4 -22.86 -0.69 -24.89
N GLU A 5 -22.09 -0.79 -23.81
CA GLU A 5 -21.15 0.24 -23.38
C GLU A 5 -19.84 0.19 -24.19
N GLN A 6 -19.35 -1.01 -24.55
CA GLN A 6 -18.26 -1.21 -25.52
C GLN A 6 -18.67 -0.74 -26.92
N HIS A 7 -19.87 -1.10 -27.41
CA HIS A 7 -20.38 -0.57 -28.68
C HIS A 7 -20.55 0.96 -28.69
N ARG A 8 -20.96 1.56 -27.57
CA ARG A 8 -21.09 3.02 -27.41
C ARG A 8 -19.75 3.75 -27.28
N ILE A 9 -18.72 3.13 -26.72
CA ILE A 9 -17.36 3.70 -26.67
C ILE A 9 -16.72 3.74 -28.06
N VAL A 10 -17.00 2.75 -28.92
CA VAL A 10 -16.53 2.72 -30.31
C VAL A 10 -17.23 3.78 -31.16
N GLN A 11 -18.56 3.93 -31.05
CA GLN A 11 -19.29 4.99 -31.76
C GLN A 11 -18.88 6.41 -31.30
N ASN A 12 -18.59 6.61 -30.01
CA ASN A 12 -18.13 7.90 -29.50
C ASN A 12 -16.72 8.30 -29.99
N LYS A 13 -15.85 7.33 -30.33
CA LYS A 13 -14.55 7.62 -30.97
C LYS A 13 -14.68 8.00 -32.45
N GLN A 14 -15.71 7.51 -33.14
CA GLN A 14 -16.02 7.91 -34.52
C GLN A 14 -16.68 9.29 -34.57
N SER A 15 -17.67 9.53 -33.70
CA SER A 15 -18.35 10.84 -33.60
C SER A 15 -17.41 11.98 -33.17
N ALA A 16 -16.40 11.71 -32.32
CA ALA A 16 -15.41 12.73 -31.93
C ALA A 16 -14.36 13.02 -33.03
N ARG A 17 -14.24 12.16 -34.05
CA ARG A 17 -13.35 12.38 -35.21
C ARG A 17 -14.04 13.08 -36.38
N GLU A 18 -15.36 12.98 -36.49
CA GLU A 18 -16.14 13.64 -37.55
C GLU A 18 -16.37 15.14 -37.31
N VAL A 19 -16.05 15.66 -36.11
CA VAL A 19 -16.24 17.08 -35.76
C VAL A 19 -14.99 17.95 -35.98
N GLU A 20 -13.85 17.38 -36.36
CA GLU A 20 -12.61 18.11 -36.74
C GLU A 20 -12.29 17.98 -38.25
N GLY A 21 -13.32 17.94 -39.10
CA GLY A 21 -13.18 18.07 -40.56
C GLY A 21 -13.37 19.52 -41.00
N GLY A 22 -12.39 20.38 -40.75
CA GLY A 22 -12.32 21.73 -41.29
C GLY A 22 -11.18 21.83 -42.30
N ASP A 23 -11.51 22.19 -43.54
CA ASP A 23 -10.62 22.27 -44.69
C ASP A 23 -9.34 23.09 -44.44
N GLY A 24 -8.19 22.47 -44.71
CA GLY A 24 -6.87 23.10 -44.69
C GLY A 24 -5.84 22.24 -45.43
N GLU A 25 -5.15 22.83 -46.39
CA GLU A 25 -4.27 22.26 -47.42
C GLU A 25 -3.40 21.05 -47.01
N GLN A 26 -3.43 20.02 -47.87
CA GLN A 26 -2.57 18.83 -47.79
C GLN A 26 -1.10 19.18 -48.07
N LEU A 27 -0.31 19.33 -47.00
CA LEU A 27 1.15 19.23 -47.08
C LEU A 27 1.55 17.76 -46.90
N SER A 28 2.03 17.12 -47.97
CA SER A 28 2.47 15.72 -47.99
C SER A 28 3.70 15.50 -47.10
N LEU A 29 3.46 14.99 -45.89
CA LEU A 29 4.54 14.51 -45.01
C LEU A 29 5.12 13.19 -45.57
N PRO A 30 6.46 13.04 -45.58
CA PRO A 30 7.10 11.79 -46.01
C PRO A 30 6.72 10.63 -45.07
N PRO A 31 6.72 9.38 -45.57
CA PRO A 31 6.30 8.23 -44.79
C PRO A 31 7.14 8.09 -43.52
N PRO A 32 6.53 7.70 -42.39
CA PRO A 32 7.27 7.52 -41.15
C PRO A 32 8.35 6.44 -41.35
N PRO A 33 9.55 6.64 -40.78
CA PRO A 33 10.60 5.63 -40.86
C PRO A 33 10.10 4.30 -40.29
N PRO A 34 10.55 3.15 -40.84
CA PRO A 34 10.11 1.84 -40.39
C PRO A 34 10.37 1.69 -38.89
N ARG A 35 9.29 1.46 -38.12
CA ARG A 35 9.37 1.14 -36.69
C ARG A 35 10.23 -0.10 -36.53
N GLU A 36 11.39 0.04 -35.88
CA GLU A 36 12.18 -1.10 -35.43
C GLU A 36 11.29 -2.06 -34.63
N VAL A 37 11.22 -3.33 -35.06
CA VAL A 37 10.50 -4.39 -34.36
C VAL A 37 11.07 -4.49 -32.94
N PRO A 38 10.36 -4.10 -31.88
CA PRO A 38 10.96 -4.11 -30.56
C PRO A 38 11.10 -5.56 -30.12
N THR A 39 12.34 -5.98 -29.80
CA THR A 39 12.70 -7.32 -29.34
C THR A 39 11.75 -7.81 -28.23
N LEU A 40 11.25 -9.05 -28.36
CA LEU A 40 10.45 -9.67 -27.31
C LEU A 40 11.28 -9.77 -26.01
N PRO A 41 10.67 -9.55 -24.83
CA PRO A 41 11.36 -9.76 -23.57
C PRO A 41 11.82 -11.22 -23.43
N PRO A 42 12.92 -11.48 -22.69
CA PRO A 42 13.37 -12.84 -22.45
C PRO A 42 12.28 -13.66 -21.73
N PRO A 43 12.25 -15.00 -21.91
CA PRO A 43 11.29 -15.85 -21.23
C PRO A 43 11.40 -15.71 -19.70
N TRP A 44 10.30 -15.88 -18.98
CA TRP A 44 10.20 -15.62 -17.53
C TRP A 44 11.29 -16.32 -16.69
N ASN A 45 11.71 -17.53 -17.08
CA ASN A 45 12.76 -18.29 -16.39
C ASN A 45 14.15 -17.67 -16.51
N ARG A 46 14.41 -16.90 -17.59
CA ARG A 46 15.66 -16.14 -17.79
C ARG A 46 15.60 -14.74 -17.18
N GLN A 47 14.43 -14.26 -16.79
CA GLN A 47 14.29 -13.00 -16.04
C GLN A 47 14.73 -13.17 -14.58
N ILE A 48 14.63 -14.38 -14.02
CA ILE A 48 15.13 -14.72 -12.69
C ILE A 48 16.59 -15.15 -12.82
N THR A 49 17.50 -14.36 -12.26
CA THR A 49 18.95 -14.64 -12.29
C THR A 49 19.45 -14.96 -10.89
N ALA A 50 20.45 -15.85 -10.79
CA ALA A 50 21.07 -16.18 -9.51
C ALA A 50 21.70 -14.94 -8.84
N ARG A 51 22.40 -14.11 -9.61
CA ARG A 51 22.95 -12.83 -9.13
C ARG A 51 21.85 -11.88 -8.63
N GLY A 52 20.69 -11.89 -9.28
CA GLY A 52 19.54 -11.09 -8.87
C GLY A 52 18.99 -11.56 -7.54
N VAL A 53 18.81 -12.87 -7.35
CA VAL A 53 18.37 -13.43 -6.05
C VAL A 53 19.35 -13.07 -4.92
N VAL A 54 20.65 -13.16 -5.16
CA VAL A 54 21.68 -12.76 -4.18
C VAL A 54 21.59 -11.26 -3.88
N ALA A 55 21.48 -10.41 -4.90
CA ALA A 55 21.32 -8.97 -4.73
C ALA A 55 20.05 -8.64 -3.93
N SER A 56 18.93 -9.31 -4.23
CA SER A 56 17.67 -9.17 -3.51
C SER A 56 17.78 -9.56 -2.04
N ALA A 57 18.47 -10.66 -1.74
CA ALA A 57 18.68 -11.11 -0.37
C ALA A 57 19.50 -10.08 0.43
N VAL A 58 20.58 -9.54 -0.15
CA VAL A 58 21.41 -8.52 0.49
C VAL A 58 20.63 -7.22 0.71
N ILE A 59 20.00 -6.69 -0.34
CA ILE A 59 19.24 -5.43 -0.28
C ILE A 59 18.04 -5.58 0.67
N GLY A 60 17.30 -6.68 0.55
CA GLY A 60 16.16 -7.01 1.40
C GLY A 60 16.57 -7.15 2.86
N ALA A 61 17.70 -7.78 3.17
CA ALA A 61 18.17 -7.92 4.55
C ALA A 61 18.59 -6.59 5.18
N VAL A 62 19.31 -5.75 4.43
CA VAL A 62 19.68 -4.40 4.89
C VAL A 62 18.42 -3.57 5.18
N PHE A 63 17.44 -3.58 4.27
CA PHE A 63 16.18 -2.87 4.52
C PHE A 63 15.35 -3.47 5.64
N SER A 64 15.36 -4.79 5.85
CA SER A 64 14.69 -5.42 6.99
C SER A 64 15.24 -4.89 8.32
N VAL A 65 16.56 -4.74 8.46
CA VAL A 65 17.19 -4.19 9.67
C VAL A 65 16.83 -2.71 9.87
N ILE A 66 16.89 -1.91 8.80
CA ILE A 66 16.50 -0.48 8.85
C ILE A 66 15.03 -0.34 9.24
N ALA A 67 14.14 -1.06 8.56
CA ALA A 67 12.71 -1.08 8.82
C ALA A 67 12.40 -1.52 10.25
N MET A 68 13.12 -2.54 10.76
CA MET A 68 12.96 -3.02 12.13
C MET A 68 13.31 -1.94 13.15
N LYS A 69 14.45 -1.24 12.99
CA LYS A 69 14.80 -0.14 13.89
C LYS A 69 13.70 0.92 13.92
N LEU A 70 13.27 1.40 12.76
CA LEU A 70 12.25 2.45 12.67
C LEU A 70 10.92 2.00 13.30
N ASN A 71 10.51 0.75 13.07
CA ASN A 71 9.31 0.19 13.66
C ASN A 71 9.40 0.13 15.20
N LEU A 72 10.56 -0.23 15.75
CA LEU A 72 10.76 -0.30 17.21
C LEU A 72 10.96 1.06 17.88
N THR A 73 11.42 2.10 17.16
CA THR A 73 11.66 3.44 17.74
C THR A 73 10.46 4.38 17.54
N THR A 74 10.03 4.58 16.30
CA THR A 74 8.96 5.53 15.94
C THR A 74 7.64 4.83 15.63
N GLY A 75 7.68 3.56 15.25
CA GLY A 75 6.51 2.80 14.80
C GLY A 75 6.07 3.13 13.37
N ILE A 76 6.67 4.13 12.74
CA ILE A 76 6.34 4.54 11.37
C ILE A 76 7.48 4.08 10.47
N THR A 77 7.15 3.26 9.48
CA THR A 77 8.12 2.83 8.47
C THR A 77 7.70 3.34 7.09
N PRO A 78 8.53 4.16 6.45
CA PRO A 78 8.28 4.61 5.08
C PRO A 78 8.45 3.47 4.09
N ASN A 79 7.97 3.69 2.87
CA ASN A 79 8.11 2.70 1.82
C ASN A 79 9.46 2.83 1.08
N PHE A 80 10.15 1.71 0.87
CA PHE A 80 11.49 1.68 0.26
C PHE A 80 11.51 1.15 -1.19
N ASN A 81 10.36 1.02 -1.88
CA ASN A 81 10.29 0.46 -3.24
C ASN A 81 11.26 1.15 -4.22
N VAL A 82 11.24 2.47 -4.26
CA VAL A 82 12.11 3.30 -5.12
C VAL A 82 13.58 3.09 -4.76
N SER A 83 13.88 3.11 -3.46
CA SER A 83 15.22 2.91 -2.92
C SER A 83 15.78 1.53 -3.27
N ALA A 84 14.94 0.50 -3.21
CA ALA A 84 15.28 -0.85 -3.62
C ALA A 84 15.60 -0.94 -5.12
N ALA A 85 14.83 -0.28 -5.99
CA ALA A 85 15.10 -0.23 -7.43
C ALA A 85 16.42 0.48 -7.77
N LEU A 86 16.75 1.58 -7.10
CA LEU A 86 18.03 2.27 -7.31
C LEU A 86 19.21 1.42 -6.82
N LEU A 87 19.12 0.88 -5.60
CA LEU A 87 20.19 0.05 -5.04
C LEU A 87 20.41 -1.21 -5.87
N ALA A 88 19.34 -1.84 -6.36
CA ALA A 88 19.42 -2.96 -7.29
C ALA A 88 20.21 -2.58 -8.55
N PHE A 89 19.92 -1.41 -9.13
CA PHE A 89 20.64 -0.92 -10.30
C PHE A 89 22.13 -0.69 -10.04
N VAL A 90 22.47 0.01 -8.95
CA VAL A 90 23.86 0.31 -8.57
C VAL A 90 24.62 -0.96 -8.23
N PHE A 91 24.01 -1.86 -7.45
CA PHE A 91 24.63 -3.10 -7.01
C PHE A 91 24.95 -4.01 -8.20
N VAL A 92 23.97 -4.28 -9.08
CA VAL A 92 24.19 -5.18 -10.22
C VAL A 92 25.15 -4.57 -11.25
N ARG A 93 25.13 -3.25 -11.47
CA ARG A 93 26.12 -2.59 -12.34
C ARG A 93 27.54 -2.69 -11.78
N THR A 94 27.69 -2.49 -10.49
CA THR A 94 28.99 -2.61 -9.82
C THR A 94 29.49 -4.06 -9.88
N TRP A 95 28.61 -5.02 -9.58
CA TRP A 95 28.87 -6.45 -9.70
C TRP A 95 29.33 -6.85 -11.11
N THR A 96 28.62 -6.40 -12.15
CA THR A 96 29.00 -6.68 -13.55
C THR A 96 30.25 -5.96 -14.00
N ALA A 97 30.57 -4.78 -13.45
CA ALA A 97 31.83 -4.09 -13.73
C ALA A 97 33.02 -4.83 -13.11
N VAL A 98 32.88 -5.31 -11.87
CA VAL A 98 33.90 -6.11 -11.18
C VAL A 98 34.14 -7.43 -11.90
N LEU A 99 33.09 -8.18 -12.24
CA LEU A 99 33.24 -9.43 -13.00
C LEU A 99 33.93 -9.24 -14.35
N ARG A 100 33.63 -8.15 -15.06
CA ARG A 100 34.33 -7.81 -16.31
C ARG A 100 35.82 -7.54 -16.09
N ARG A 101 36.19 -6.88 -14.99
CA ARG A 101 37.61 -6.68 -14.64
C ARG A 101 38.32 -7.99 -14.30
N LEU A 102 37.58 -8.97 -13.77
CA LEU A 102 38.07 -10.32 -13.46
C LEU A 102 38.05 -11.27 -14.67
N GLY A 103 37.73 -10.78 -15.89
CA GLY A 103 37.69 -11.60 -17.10
C GLY A 103 36.45 -12.50 -17.23
N VAL A 104 35.48 -12.39 -16.32
CA VAL A 104 34.25 -13.21 -16.34
C VAL A 104 33.17 -12.52 -17.17
N SER A 105 32.77 -13.16 -18.27
CA SER A 105 31.63 -12.69 -19.08
C SER A 105 30.33 -12.86 -18.30
N SER A 106 29.58 -11.77 -18.15
CA SER A 106 28.31 -11.76 -17.42
C SER A 106 27.18 -11.29 -18.34
N PRO A 107 25.98 -11.89 -18.25
CA PRO A 107 24.84 -11.49 -19.07
C PRO A 107 24.46 -10.01 -18.86
N PRO A 108 23.91 -9.34 -19.89
CA PRO A 108 23.54 -7.93 -19.80
C PRO A 108 22.48 -7.72 -18.72
N PHE A 109 22.60 -6.62 -17.98
CA PHE A 109 21.62 -6.27 -16.95
C PHE A 109 20.38 -5.63 -17.59
N THR A 110 19.22 -6.26 -17.40
CA THR A 110 17.96 -5.87 -18.04
C THR A 110 17.04 -5.14 -17.06
N ARG A 111 16.08 -4.38 -17.60
CA ARG A 111 15.05 -3.75 -16.76
C ARG A 111 14.19 -4.78 -16.02
N GLN A 112 13.93 -5.95 -16.62
CA GLN A 112 13.13 -7.01 -16.02
C GLN A 112 13.84 -7.63 -14.81
N GLU A 113 15.17 -7.79 -14.91
CA GLU A 113 15.99 -8.24 -13.80
C GLU A 113 16.00 -7.20 -12.67
N ASN A 114 16.07 -5.90 -12.99
CA ASN A 114 15.98 -4.83 -11.99
C ASN A 114 14.63 -4.85 -11.26
N THR A 115 13.52 -4.93 -12.01
CA THR A 115 12.17 -5.08 -11.45
C THR A 115 12.09 -6.30 -10.54
N MET A 116 12.64 -7.44 -10.98
CA MET A 116 12.67 -8.67 -10.16
C MET A 116 13.39 -8.46 -8.82
N ILE A 117 14.56 -7.81 -8.84
CA ILE A 117 15.33 -7.57 -7.63
C ILE A 117 14.58 -6.64 -6.68
N GLN A 118 13.99 -5.57 -7.21
CA GLN A 118 13.15 -4.67 -6.41
C GLN A 118 11.98 -5.41 -5.78
N THR A 119 11.22 -6.18 -6.55
CA THR A 119 10.06 -6.94 -6.06
C THR A 119 10.47 -7.92 -4.94
N CYS A 120 11.53 -8.69 -5.15
CA CYS A 120 12.02 -9.65 -4.16
C CYS A 120 12.52 -8.95 -2.87
N ALA A 121 13.27 -7.85 -3.01
CA ALA A 121 13.73 -7.06 -1.86
C ALA A 121 12.57 -6.43 -1.09
N VAL A 122 11.55 -5.89 -1.79
CA VAL A 122 10.34 -5.33 -1.19
C VAL A 122 9.53 -6.38 -0.45
N ALA A 123 9.30 -7.54 -1.05
CA ALA A 123 8.67 -8.67 -0.38
C ALA A 123 9.40 -9.02 0.93
N CYS A 124 10.74 -9.08 0.89
CA CYS A 124 11.56 -9.37 2.07
C CYS A 124 11.39 -8.35 3.20
N TYR A 125 11.70 -7.06 2.98
CA TYR A 125 11.61 -6.08 4.07
C TYR A 125 10.17 -5.78 4.49
N SER A 126 9.19 -5.97 3.60
CA SER A 126 7.79 -5.74 3.95
C SER A 126 7.28 -6.69 5.04
N ILE A 127 7.93 -7.85 5.25
CA ILE A 127 7.65 -8.74 6.39
C ILE A 127 8.09 -8.08 7.70
N ALA A 128 9.20 -7.32 7.73
CA ALA A 128 9.63 -6.59 8.92
C ALA A 128 8.64 -5.48 9.33
N ILE A 129 7.93 -4.90 8.35
CA ILE A 129 6.91 -3.85 8.56
C ILE A 129 5.54 -4.48 8.87
N GLY A 130 5.10 -5.41 8.02
CA GLY A 130 3.77 -6.01 8.03
C GLY A 130 3.61 -7.16 9.04
N GLY A 131 4.70 -7.89 9.34
CA GLY A 131 4.72 -9.11 10.15
C GLY A 131 4.52 -8.92 11.65
N GLY A 132 4.33 -7.69 12.13
CA GLY A 132 3.88 -7.44 13.52
C GLY A 132 4.94 -7.58 14.60
N LEU A 133 6.21 -7.70 14.22
CA LEU A 133 7.34 -7.85 15.14
C LEU A 133 7.51 -6.65 16.09
N GLY A 134 7.17 -5.43 15.65
CA GLY A 134 7.10 -4.23 16.50
C GLY A 134 5.70 -3.88 17.02
N SER A 135 4.69 -4.72 16.77
CA SER A 135 3.30 -4.46 17.15
C SER A 135 2.59 -5.68 17.75
N TYR A 136 1.75 -6.39 17.00
CA TYR A 136 0.87 -7.41 17.56
C TYR A 136 1.61 -8.66 18.09
N LEU A 137 2.78 -9.03 17.52
CA LEU A 137 3.58 -10.14 18.06
C LEU A 137 4.30 -9.73 19.33
N LEU A 138 4.95 -8.55 19.35
CA LEU A 138 5.55 -8.01 20.58
C LEU A 138 4.51 -7.70 21.66
N GLY A 139 3.26 -7.45 21.26
CA GLY A 139 2.10 -7.35 22.15
C GLY A 139 1.81 -8.62 22.96
N MET A 140 2.31 -9.78 22.52
CA MET A 140 2.19 -11.06 23.23
C MET A 140 3.26 -11.24 24.31
N ASP A 141 4.30 -10.41 24.34
CA ASP A 141 5.41 -10.56 25.29
C ASP A 141 5.00 -10.24 26.74
N LYS A 142 5.71 -10.85 27.69
CA LYS A 142 5.46 -10.69 29.13
C LYS A 142 5.63 -9.23 29.58
N LYS A 143 6.62 -8.52 29.04
CA LYS A 143 6.85 -7.11 29.40
C LYS A 143 5.67 -6.23 28.97
N THR A 144 5.16 -6.42 27.76
CA THR A 144 3.99 -5.70 27.27
C THR A 144 2.73 -6.05 28.08
N TYR A 145 2.63 -7.31 28.53
CA TYR A 145 1.59 -7.75 29.45
C TYR A 145 1.57 -6.97 30.77
N GLU A 146 2.72 -6.85 31.43
CA GLU A 146 2.85 -6.13 32.69
C GLU A 146 2.55 -4.64 32.51
N LEU A 147 3.04 -4.03 31.41
CA LEU A 147 2.79 -2.63 31.08
C LEU A 147 1.32 -2.31 30.76
N ALA A 148 0.57 -3.29 30.25
CA ALA A 148 -0.86 -3.13 29.97
C ALA A 148 -1.73 -3.14 31.24
N GLY A 149 -1.17 -3.51 32.40
CA GLY A 149 -1.87 -3.56 33.67
C GLY A 149 -2.31 -4.97 34.03
N VAL A 150 -1.67 -5.57 35.04
CA VAL A 150 -1.91 -6.96 35.50
C VAL A 150 -3.32 -7.14 36.06
N GLU A 151 -3.91 -6.10 36.63
CA GLU A 151 -5.27 -6.12 37.20
C GLU A 151 -6.36 -5.73 36.19
N THR A 152 -5.99 -5.44 34.93
CA THR A 152 -6.97 -5.06 33.91
C THR A 152 -7.81 -6.27 33.50
N GLU A 153 -9.13 -6.10 33.54
CA GLU A 153 -10.07 -7.14 33.15
C GLU A 153 -9.81 -7.63 31.71
N GLY A 154 -9.70 -8.95 31.52
CA GLY A 154 -9.34 -9.57 30.23
C GLY A 154 -7.83 -9.69 29.96
N ASN A 155 -6.97 -9.08 30.78
CA ASN A 155 -5.51 -9.20 30.71
C ASN A 155 -5.01 -10.26 31.70
N ASN A 156 -5.30 -11.53 31.46
CA ASN A 156 -5.01 -12.60 32.42
C ASN A 156 -3.52 -13.00 32.46
N PRO A 157 -3.01 -13.59 33.56
CA PRO A 157 -1.63 -14.10 33.64
C PRO A 157 -1.29 -15.20 32.62
N SER A 158 -2.29 -15.88 32.05
CA SER A 158 -2.12 -16.85 30.96
C SER A 158 -2.05 -16.22 29.56
N SER A 159 -2.19 -14.89 29.44
CA SER A 159 -2.38 -14.18 28.16
C SER A 159 -1.09 -13.59 27.57
N TYR A 160 0.06 -14.20 27.85
CA TYR A 160 1.34 -13.87 27.21
C TYR A 160 2.02 -15.13 26.68
N LYS A 161 2.81 -14.97 25.62
CA LYS A 161 3.57 -16.05 24.99
C LYS A 161 5.01 -15.59 24.83
N ARG A 162 5.96 -16.43 25.26
CA ARG A 162 7.39 -16.14 25.09
C ARG A 162 7.71 -16.04 23.60
N LEU A 163 8.38 -14.95 23.23
CA LEU A 163 8.86 -14.74 21.87
C LEU A 163 10.03 -15.68 21.60
N GLU A 164 9.88 -16.52 20.57
CA GLU A 164 10.93 -17.42 20.12
C GLU A 164 11.02 -17.40 18.59
N ILE A 165 12.25 -17.42 18.09
CA ILE A 165 12.54 -17.31 16.66
C ILE A 165 11.81 -18.38 15.84
N GLY A 166 11.80 -19.63 16.32
CA GLY A 166 11.27 -20.78 15.58
C GLY A 166 9.79 -20.66 15.24
N TRP A 167 8.93 -20.47 16.25
CA TRP A 167 7.49 -20.37 16.00
C TRP A 167 7.12 -19.06 15.29
N MET A 168 7.86 -17.96 15.51
CA MET A 168 7.63 -16.69 14.82
C MET A 168 7.93 -16.80 13.31
N MET A 169 9.02 -17.46 12.93
CA MET A 169 9.31 -17.78 11.52
C MET A 169 8.23 -18.65 10.91
N GLY A 170 7.83 -19.72 11.61
CA GLY A 170 6.77 -20.64 11.15
C GLY A 170 5.43 -19.91 10.98
N TYR A 171 5.04 -19.10 11.95
CA TYR A 171 3.81 -18.31 11.91
C TYR A 171 3.80 -17.32 10.74
N LEU A 172 4.87 -16.53 10.56
CA LEU A 172 4.99 -15.58 9.45
C LEU A 172 4.91 -16.30 8.09
N LEU A 173 5.57 -17.45 7.95
CA LEU A 173 5.49 -18.25 6.73
C LEU A 173 4.05 -18.67 6.43
N LEU A 174 3.32 -19.17 7.43
CA LEU A 174 1.92 -19.59 7.28
C LEU A 174 1.01 -18.43 6.84
N VAL A 175 1.12 -17.27 7.49
CA VAL A 175 0.17 -16.16 7.25
C VAL A 175 0.53 -15.29 6.04
N CYS A 176 1.81 -15.11 5.73
CA CYS A 176 2.25 -14.26 4.62
C CYS A 176 2.13 -14.97 3.27
N PHE A 177 2.42 -16.27 3.20
CA PHE A 177 2.48 -16.98 1.92
C PHE A 177 1.11 -17.15 1.26
N ILE A 178 0.04 -17.26 2.06
CA ILE A 178 -1.35 -17.28 1.58
C ILE A 178 -1.68 -16.01 0.81
N GLY A 179 -1.21 -14.84 1.26
CA GLY A 179 -1.46 -13.55 0.61
C GLY A 179 -0.96 -13.47 -0.82
N LEU A 180 0.04 -14.29 -1.19
CA LEU A 180 0.53 -14.34 -2.57
C LEU A 180 -0.53 -14.88 -3.54
N PHE A 181 -1.43 -15.76 -3.09
CA PHE A 181 -2.38 -16.45 -3.95
C PHE A 181 -3.73 -15.75 -4.09
N VAL A 182 -4.12 -14.95 -3.09
CA VAL A 182 -5.47 -14.38 -2.95
C VAL A 182 -5.88 -13.51 -4.15
N LEU A 183 -5.03 -12.59 -4.58
CA LEU A 183 -5.37 -11.62 -5.62
C LEU A 183 -4.85 -12.00 -7.01
N ILE A 184 -4.20 -13.16 -7.17
CA ILE A 184 -3.77 -13.66 -8.48
C ILE A 184 -4.92 -13.69 -9.50
N PRO A 185 -6.13 -14.18 -9.17
CA PRO A 185 -7.24 -14.21 -10.13
C PRO A 185 -7.72 -12.81 -10.52
N LEU A 186 -7.61 -11.85 -9.59
CA LEU A 186 -8.11 -10.48 -9.75
C LEU A 186 -7.08 -9.53 -10.37
N ARG A 187 -5.84 -9.97 -10.63
CA ARG A 187 -4.77 -9.11 -11.19
C ARG A 187 -5.17 -8.41 -12.48
N LYS A 188 -5.88 -9.12 -13.39
CA LYS A 188 -6.28 -8.57 -14.68
C LYS A 188 -7.31 -7.46 -14.45
N ILE A 189 -8.26 -7.73 -13.56
CA ILE A 189 -9.31 -6.78 -13.22
C ILE A 189 -8.71 -5.51 -12.63
N LEU A 190 -7.82 -5.64 -11.64
CA LEU A 190 -7.23 -4.49 -10.94
C LEU A 190 -6.27 -3.68 -11.84
N ILE A 191 -5.41 -4.34 -12.61
CA ILE A 191 -4.33 -3.69 -13.36
C ILE A 191 -4.74 -3.27 -14.78
N ILE A 192 -5.47 -4.14 -15.50
CA ILE A 192 -5.83 -3.93 -16.91
C ILE A 192 -7.24 -3.37 -17.03
N ASP A 193 -8.24 -4.02 -16.44
CA ASP A 193 -9.64 -3.65 -16.68
C ASP A 193 -10.01 -2.34 -15.96
N TYR A 194 -9.62 -2.21 -14.68
CA TYR A 194 -9.87 -1.02 -13.86
C TYR A 194 -8.78 0.04 -14.02
N LYS A 195 -7.64 -0.32 -14.62
CA LYS A 195 -6.47 0.56 -14.81
C LYS A 195 -6.06 1.31 -13.55
N LEU A 196 -6.14 0.65 -12.38
CA LEU A 196 -5.77 1.27 -11.11
C LEU A 196 -4.33 1.79 -11.19
N THR A 197 -4.12 2.96 -10.60
CA THR A 197 -2.92 3.73 -10.83
C THR A 197 -1.72 3.14 -10.10
N PHE A 198 -1.92 2.73 -8.84
CA PHE A 198 -0.85 2.32 -7.90
C PHE A 198 0.37 3.25 -7.99
N PRO A 199 0.25 4.50 -7.49
CA PRO A 199 1.25 5.55 -7.70
C PRO A 199 2.69 5.14 -7.37
N THR A 200 2.94 4.46 -6.25
CA THR A 200 4.26 3.93 -5.88
C THR A 200 4.80 2.95 -6.93
N GLY A 201 3.94 2.04 -7.40
CA GLY A 201 4.30 1.06 -8.43
C GLY A 201 4.60 1.71 -9.78
N MET A 202 3.84 2.76 -10.14
CA MET A 202 4.06 3.59 -11.31
C MET A 202 5.39 4.35 -11.24
N ALA A 203 5.65 5.03 -10.13
CA ALA A 203 6.88 5.79 -9.91
C ALA A 203 8.12 4.90 -10.00
N THR A 204 8.06 3.71 -9.39
CA THR A 204 9.12 2.71 -9.45
C THR A 204 9.37 2.23 -10.89
N ALA A 205 8.31 1.99 -11.67
CA ALA A 205 8.45 1.57 -13.06
C ALA A 205 9.05 2.66 -13.95
N VAL A 206 8.66 3.93 -13.74
CA VAL A 206 9.22 5.07 -14.47
C VAL A 206 10.70 5.21 -14.16
N LEU A 207 11.12 5.06 -12.90
CA LEU A 207 12.52 5.06 -12.51
C LEU A 207 13.31 3.94 -13.19
N ILE A 208 12.84 2.69 -13.10
CA ILE A 208 13.51 1.53 -13.71
C ILE A 208 13.62 1.70 -15.23
N ASN A 209 12.53 2.10 -15.89
CA ASN A 209 12.57 2.37 -17.32
C ASN A 209 13.55 3.51 -17.65
N GLY A 210 13.63 4.54 -16.81
CA GLY A 210 14.59 5.64 -16.96
C GLY A 210 16.05 5.18 -16.89
N PHE A 211 16.39 4.29 -15.97
CA PHE A 211 17.74 3.72 -15.85
C PHE A 211 18.17 2.87 -17.06
N HIS A 212 17.20 2.26 -17.74
CA HIS A 212 17.42 1.34 -18.86
C HIS A 212 16.97 1.92 -20.21
N ALA A 213 16.59 3.20 -20.27
CA ALA A 213 16.13 3.85 -21.48
C ALA A 213 17.25 3.91 -22.53
N LYS A 214 16.94 3.50 -23.77
CA LYS A 214 17.77 3.76 -24.94
C LYS A 214 17.48 5.18 -25.48
N SER A 215 18.37 5.68 -26.33
CA SER A 215 18.53 7.06 -26.78
C SER A 215 17.41 7.68 -27.62
N ASP A 216 16.15 7.34 -27.37
CA ASP A 216 15.01 7.94 -28.08
C ASP A 216 14.72 9.37 -27.57
N GLN A 217 14.32 10.29 -28.45
CA GLN A 217 14.20 11.72 -28.14
C GLN A 217 13.12 12.02 -27.07
N ILE A 218 12.00 11.30 -27.12
CA ILE A 218 10.91 11.45 -26.14
C ILE A 218 11.36 10.90 -24.78
N GLY A 219 12.01 9.73 -24.77
CA GLY A 219 12.59 9.13 -23.57
C GLY A 219 13.61 10.05 -22.89
N ARG A 220 14.49 10.71 -23.66
CA ARG A 220 15.45 11.70 -23.10
C ARG A 220 14.76 12.87 -22.41
N LYS A 221 13.65 13.38 -22.96
CA LYS A 221 12.89 14.48 -22.32
C LYS A 221 12.23 14.04 -21.02
N GLN A 222 11.63 12.85 -20.99
CA GLN A 222 11.05 12.27 -19.78
C GLN A 222 12.12 12.02 -18.71
N VAL A 223 13.26 11.43 -19.09
CA VAL A 223 14.40 11.19 -18.18
C VAL A 223 14.95 12.50 -17.63
N LYS A 224 15.13 13.54 -18.47
CA LYS A 224 15.59 14.85 -18.01
C LYS A 224 14.60 15.51 -17.04
N GLY A 225 13.29 15.41 -17.33
CA GLY A 225 12.24 15.89 -16.43
C GLY A 225 12.28 15.15 -15.09
N PHE A 226 12.31 13.81 -15.14
CA PHE A 226 12.43 12.95 -13.98
C PHE A 226 13.64 13.31 -13.12
N LEU A 227 14.86 13.33 -13.69
CA LEU A 227 16.08 13.62 -12.94
C LEU A 227 16.06 15.02 -12.31
N LYS A 228 15.51 16.02 -13.01
CA LYS A 228 15.42 17.39 -12.48
C LYS A 228 14.56 17.45 -11.22
N PHE A 229 13.35 16.91 -11.29
CA PHE A 229 12.43 16.92 -10.15
C PHE A 229 12.83 15.93 -9.06
N PHE A 230 13.50 14.82 -9.41
CA PHE A 230 14.15 13.92 -8.48
C PHE A 230 15.20 14.65 -7.64
N SER A 231 16.13 15.38 -8.27
CA SER A 231 17.17 16.10 -7.54
C SER A 231 16.59 17.20 -6.65
N TYR A 232 15.60 17.95 -7.13
CA TYR A 232 14.93 18.94 -6.29
C TYR A 232 14.21 18.29 -5.11
N SER A 233 13.51 17.19 -5.33
CA SER A 233 12.77 16.51 -4.28
C SER A 233 13.69 15.84 -3.25
N PHE A 234 14.82 15.29 -3.68
CA PHE A 234 15.85 14.76 -2.78
C PHE A 234 16.47 15.86 -1.90
N LEU A 235 16.83 17.00 -2.48
CA LEU A 235 17.37 18.14 -1.73
C LEU A 235 16.32 18.76 -0.80
N TRP A 236 15.05 18.76 -1.22
CA TRP A 236 13.95 19.20 -0.38
C TRP A 236 13.75 18.27 0.81
N GLY A 237 13.80 16.96 0.62
CA GLY A 237 13.77 15.98 1.71
C GLY A 237 14.91 16.20 2.72
N PHE A 238 16.12 16.47 2.25
CA PHE A 238 17.25 16.86 3.11
C PHE A 238 16.96 18.14 3.88
N PHE A 239 16.47 19.16 3.19
CA PHE A 239 16.13 20.43 3.80
C PHE A 239 15.06 20.25 4.89
N GLN A 240 13.96 19.55 4.60
CA GLN A 240 12.93 19.24 5.61
C GLN A 240 13.53 18.50 6.80
N TRP A 241 14.29 17.42 6.55
CA TRP A 241 14.96 16.66 7.60
C TRP A 241 15.84 17.54 8.48
N PHE A 242 16.57 18.50 7.90
CA PHE A 242 17.45 19.41 8.66
C PHE A 242 16.72 20.24 9.74
N TYR A 243 15.43 20.56 9.52
CA TYR A 243 14.60 21.36 10.43
C TYR A 243 13.61 20.54 11.28
N THR A 244 13.56 19.21 11.11
CA THR A 244 12.62 18.35 11.86
C THR A 244 12.95 18.16 13.34
N GLY A 245 14.17 18.45 13.79
CA GLY A 245 14.56 18.35 15.20
C GLY A 245 14.21 17.01 15.87
N LYS A 246 13.74 17.08 17.12
CA LYS A 246 13.06 16.00 17.84
C LYS A 246 11.62 16.45 18.11
N ASP A 247 10.68 15.50 18.17
CA ASP A 247 9.24 15.71 18.44
C ASP A 247 8.50 16.47 17.31
N ASP A 248 7.39 17.16 17.63
CA ASP A 248 6.53 17.89 16.66
C ASP A 248 7.19 19.19 16.13
N CYS A 249 8.32 19.05 15.46
CA CYS A 249 9.07 20.15 14.84
C CYS A 249 9.25 19.93 13.33
N GLY A 250 9.47 21.03 12.62
CA GLY A 250 9.84 21.05 11.21
C GLY A 250 8.81 21.66 10.27
N PHE A 251 9.18 21.75 9.00
CA PHE A 251 8.31 22.26 7.93
C PHE A 251 7.04 21.42 7.77
N SER A 252 7.12 20.15 8.15
CA SER A 252 5.98 19.23 8.20
C SER A 252 4.90 19.63 9.21
N GLN A 253 5.16 20.60 10.09
CA GLN A 253 4.20 21.12 11.07
C GLN A 253 3.85 22.58 10.83
N PHE A 254 4.18 23.14 9.66
CA PHE A 254 3.94 24.55 9.36
C PHE A 254 2.44 24.87 9.32
N PRO A 255 1.91 25.76 10.19
CA PRO A 255 0.48 26.01 10.31
C PRO A 255 -0.02 26.95 9.19
N THR A 256 -0.03 26.46 7.94
CA THR A 256 -0.37 27.23 6.72
C THR A 256 -1.69 27.99 6.82
N PHE A 257 -2.68 27.38 7.49
CA PHE A 257 -4.03 27.94 7.66
C PHE A 257 -4.30 28.43 9.09
N GLY A 258 -3.24 28.65 9.88
CA GLY A 258 -3.30 29.07 11.27
C GLY A 258 -3.32 27.90 12.28
N LEU A 259 -3.01 28.21 13.54
CA LEU A 259 -2.82 27.21 14.61
C LEU A 259 -4.09 26.39 14.92
N LYS A 260 -5.28 26.98 14.72
CA LYS A 260 -6.55 26.27 14.94
C LYS A 260 -6.78 25.19 13.90
N ALA A 261 -6.49 25.47 12.63
CA ALA A 261 -6.56 24.51 11.54
C ALA A 261 -5.47 23.43 11.70
N TRP A 262 -4.27 23.83 12.10
CA TRP A 262 -3.17 22.91 12.39
C TRP A 262 -3.53 21.87 13.47
N LYS A 263 -4.17 22.30 14.58
CA LYS A 263 -4.68 21.38 15.62
C LYS A 263 -5.70 20.37 15.10
N GLN A 264 -6.42 20.72 14.03
CA GLN A 264 -7.36 19.83 13.33
C GLN A 264 -6.72 19.11 12.15
N THR A 265 -5.39 19.06 12.08
CA THR A 265 -4.60 18.41 11.02
C THR A 265 -4.74 19.04 9.63
N PHE A 266 -5.23 20.27 9.52
CA PHE A 266 -5.30 21.02 8.26
C PHE A 266 -4.12 21.97 8.14
N PHE A 267 -3.08 21.49 7.47
CA PHE A 267 -1.88 22.26 7.14
C PHE A 267 -1.20 21.65 5.91
N PHE A 268 -0.31 22.40 5.26
CA PHE A 268 0.50 21.89 4.16
C PHE A 268 1.78 21.28 4.75
N ASP A 269 1.98 19.98 4.54
CA ASP A 269 3.13 19.22 5.06
C ASP A 269 4.38 19.40 4.17
N PHE A 270 4.20 20.05 3.01
CA PHE A 270 5.24 20.27 2.01
C PHE A 270 5.88 18.96 1.50
N SER A 271 5.18 17.82 1.58
CA SER A 271 5.72 16.56 1.07
C SER A 271 5.53 16.50 -0.45
N LEU A 272 6.65 16.51 -1.17
CA LEU A 272 6.65 16.38 -2.62
C LEU A 272 6.23 14.98 -3.07
N THR A 273 6.32 13.99 -2.17
CA THR A 273 5.75 12.66 -2.34
C THR A 273 4.24 12.74 -2.45
N TYR A 274 3.55 13.40 -1.51
CA TYR A 274 2.10 13.57 -1.59
C TYR A 274 1.68 14.45 -2.77
N VAL A 275 2.42 15.52 -3.05
CA VAL A 275 2.16 16.35 -4.25
C VAL A 275 2.31 15.52 -5.53
N GLY A 276 3.39 14.73 -5.66
CA GLY A 276 3.61 13.85 -6.80
C GLY A 276 2.55 12.76 -6.93
N THR A 277 2.15 12.13 -5.83
CA THR A 277 1.04 11.16 -5.81
C THR A 277 -0.26 11.84 -6.26
N GLY A 278 -0.53 13.07 -5.81
CA GLY A 278 -1.67 13.87 -6.22
C GLY A 278 -1.69 14.29 -7.70
N MET A 279 -0.53 14.38 -8.34
CA MET A 279 -0.41 14.59 -9.79
C MET A 279 -0.72 13.33 -10.60
N ILE A 280 -0.51 12.14 -10.03
CA ILE A 280 -0.71 10.84 -10.68
C ILE A 280 -2.14 10.32 -10.44
N CYS A 281 -2.68 10.50 -9.24
CA CYS A 281 -4.02 10.08 -8.88
C CYS A 281 -5.09 10.85 -9.66
N PRO A 282 -6.20 10.19 -10.06
CA PRO A 282 -7.35 10.88 -10.64
C PRO A 282 -7.87 11.98 -9.71
N HIS A 283 -8.26 13.13 -10.27
CA HIS A 283 -8.73 14.28 -9.48
C HIS A 283 -9.88 13.95 -8.52
N ILE A 284 -10.79 13.05 -8.92
CA ILE A 284 -11.89 12.60 -8.05
C ILE A 284 -11.40 11.92 -6.78
N VAL A 285 -10.27 11.21 -6.83
CA VAL A 285 -9.68 10.57 -5.64
C VAL A 285 -9.21 11.63 -4.65
N ASN A 286 -8.49 12.66 -5.13
CA ASN A 286 -7.97 13.72 -4.26
C ASN A 286 -9.09 14.59 -3.69
N ILE A 287 -10.12 14.89 -4.49
CA ILE A 287 -11.31 15.60 -4.00
C ILE A 287 -12.06 14.75 -2.97
N SER A 288 -12.16 13.44 -3.18
CA SER A 288 -12.77 12.52 -2.20
C SER A 288 -11.95 12.45 -0.90
N LEU A 289 -10.62 12.45 -0.99
CA LEU A 289 -9.74 12.55 0.17
C LEU A 289 -9.99 13.86 0.92
N LEU A 290 -9.99 15.01 0.24
CA LEU A 290 -10.25 16.30 0.87
C LEU A 290 -11.64 16.35 1.53
N LEU A 291 -12.68 15.83 0.85
CA LEU A 291 -14.03 15.73 1.41
C LEU A 291 -14.05 14.85 2.67
N GLY A 292 -13.36 13.72 2.64
CA GLY A 292 -13.19 12.84 3.81
C GLY A 292 -12.50 13.55 4.97
N ALA A 293 -11.46 14.34 4.70
CA ALA A 293 -10.76 15.14 5.71
C ALA A 293 -11.68 16.21 6.34
N VAL A 294 -12.43 16.96 5.52
CA VAL A 294 -13.38 17.98 5.98
C VAL A 294 -14.48 17.37 6.86
N ILE A 295 -15.07 16.24 6.43
CA ILE A 295 -16.12 15.58 7.20
C ILE A 295 -15.57 15.05 8.54
N SER A 296 -14.39 14.43 8.53
CA SER A 296 -13.81 13.81 9.72
C SER A 296 -13.20 14.83 10.68
N TRP A 297 -12.06 15.40 10.33
CA TRP A 297 -11.31 16.31 11.19
C TRP A 297 -11.85 17.74 11.20
N GLY A 298 -12.57 18.15 10.15
CA GLY A 298 -13.17 19.48 10.10
C GLY A 298 -14.47 19.60 10.91
N ILE A 299 -15.28 18.53 10.93
CA ILE A 299 -16.64 18.57 11.48
C ILE A 299 -16.84 17.51 12.57
N MET A 300 -16.69 16.23 12.23
CA MET A 300 -17.15 15.14 13.09
C MET A 300 -16.31 14.98 14.37
N TRP A 301 -14.98 14.93 14.28
CA TRP A 301 -14.11 14.78 15.46
C TRP A 301 -14.22 15.97 16.42
N PRO A 302 -14.23 17.23 15.96
CA PRO A 302 -14.51 18.38 16.84
C PRO A 302 -15.87 18.30 17.55
N ILE A 303 -16.92 17.82 16.88
CA ILE A 303 -18.25 17.69 17.49
C ILE A 303 -18.25 16.57 18.53
N VAL A 304 -17.72 15.39 18.20
CA VAL A 304 -17.67 14.25 19.12
C VAL A 304 -16.77 14.56 20.31
N ALA A 305 -15.65 15.27 20.12
CA ALA A 305 -14.77 15.69 21.20
C ALA A 305 -15.48 16.59 22.24
N ARG A 306 -16.47 17.41 21.84
CA ARG A 306 -17.27 18.22 22.77
C ARG A 306 -18.25 17.41 23.61
N LEU A 307 -18.50 16.14 23.24
CA LEU A 307 -19.40 15.23 23.94
C LEU A 307 -18.64 14.30 24.90
N GLU A 308 -17.38 14.63 25.19
CA GLU A 308 -16.58 13.99 26.24
C GLU A 308 -17.31 14.09 27.60
N GLY A 309 -17.27 13.00 28.37
CA GLY A 309 -18.03 12.84 29.61
C GLY A 309 -19.46 12.31 29.43
N VAL A 310 -20.05 12.45 28.23
CA VAL A 310 -21.39 11.93 27.92
C VAL A 310 -21.32 10.70 27.01
N TRP A 311 -20.60 10.80 25.88
CA TRP A 311 -20.50 9.72 24.89
C TRP A 311 -19.34 8.77 25.16
N PHE A 312 -18.28 9.29 25.80
CA PHE A 312 -17.13 8.52 26.25
C PHE A 312 -16.53 9.15 27.52
N PRO A 313 -15.83 8.37 28.36
CA PRO A 313 -15.28 8.88 29.63
C PRO A 313 -14.25 10.00 29.41
N ALA A 314 -14.24 11.01 30.29
CA ALA A 314 -13.27 12.11 30.25
C ALA A 314 -11.90 11.76 30.89
N ASN A 315 -11.86 10.71 31.71
CA ASN A 315 -10.68 10.36 32.52
C ASN A 315 -9.75 9.34 31.84
N ILE A 316 -9.94 9.07 30.55
CA ILE A 316 -9.14 8.08 29.81
C ILE A 316 -8.19 8.77 28.82
N PRO A 317 -6.98 8.22 28.59
CA PRO A 317 -6.09 8.75 27.57
C PRO A 317 -6.75 8.73 26.19
N GLU A 318 -6.52 9.76 25.37
CA GLU A 318 -7.00 9.81 23.97
C GLU A 318 -6.51 8.62 23.12
N THR A 319 -5.43 7.97 23.52
CA THR A 319 -4.91 6.77 22.84
C THR A 319 -5.76 5.52 23.12
N SER A 320 -6.66 5.56 24.10
CA SER A 320 -7.56 4.46 24.44
C SER A 320 -8.64 4.29 23.37
N MET A 321 -9.00 3.04 23.07
CA MET A 321 -10.12 2.74 22.18
C MET A 321 -11.50 3.05 22.78
N LYS A 322 -11.60 3.23 24.10
CA LYS A 322 -12.80 3.76 24.75
C LYS A 322 -12.96 5.28 24.56
N SER A 323 -12.00 5.95 23.94
CA SER A 323 -12.02 7.41 23.68
C SER A 323 -12.37 7.74 22.22
N LEU A 324 -12.17 9.00 21.81
CA LEU A 324 -12.31 9.48 20.43
C LEU A 324 -11.58 8.58 19.39
N THR A 325 -10.45 7.97 19.76
CA THR A 325 -9.70 7.06 18.88
C THR A 325 -10.51 5.83 18.46
N GLY A 326 -11.42 5.34 19.30
CA GLY A 326 -12.34 4.26 18.95
C GLY A 326 -13.22 4.64 17.75
N TYR A 327 -13.87 5.80 17.82
CA TYR A 327 -14.69 6.31 16.69
C TYR A 327 -13.86 6.49 15.42
N LYS A 328 -12.66 7.09 15.53
CA LYS A 328 -11.73 7.28 14.39
C LYS A 328 -11.45 5.97 13.67
N VAL A 329 -11.11 4.92 14.42
CA VAL A 329 -10.73 3.62 13.86
C VAL A 329 -11.93 2.90 13.26
N PHE A 330 -13.03 2.76 14.00
CA PHE A 330 -14.15 1.92 13.59
C PHE A 330 -14.98 2.55 12.46
N ILE A 331 -15.19 3.86 12.48
CA ILE A 331 -15.91 4.55 11.39
C ILE A 331 -15.11 4.46 10.08
N SER A 332 -13.78 4.63 10.15
CA SER A 332 -12.89 4.44 8.99
C SER A 332 -13.00 3.02 8.44
N ILE A 333 -12.96 2.01 9.31
CA ILE A 333 -13.10 0.61 8.91
C ILE A 333 -14.48 0.35 8.27
N SER A 334 -15.56 0.89 8.83
CA SER A 334 -16.91 0.76 8.27
C SER A 334 -17.02 1.33 6.86
N LEU A 335 -16.44 2.50 6.60
CA LEU A 335 -16.38 3.09 5.25
C LEU A 335 -15.57 2.20 4.29
N LEU A 336 -14.38 1.76 4.71
CA LEU A 336 -13.50 0.90 3.92
C LEU A 336 -14.17 -0.43 3.56
N LEU A 337 -14.89 -1.04 4.51
CA LEU A 337 -15.61 -2.29 4.30
C LEU A 337 -16.84 -2.09 3.42
N GLY A 338 -17.65 -1.06 3.66
CA GLY A 338 -18.87 -0.83 2.89
C GLY A 338 -18.57 -0.62 1.41
N ASP A 339 -17.58 0.21 1.09
CA ASP A 339 -17.14 0.45 -0.29
C ASP A 339 -16.49 -0.79 -0.90
N GLY A 340 -15.53 -1.38 -0.18
CA GLY A 340 -14.76 -2.50 -0.70
C GLY A 340 -15.62 -3.74 -0.91
N LEU A 341 -16.57 -4.01 -0.02
CA LEU A 341 -17.50 -5.14 -0.14
C LEU A 341 -18.46 -4.95 -1.30
N TYR A 342 -18.99 -3.74 -1.51
CA TYR A 342 -19.83 -3.42 -2.67
C TYR A 342 -19.08 -3.72 -3.97
N ASN A 343 -17.86 -3.19 -4.11
CA ASN A 343 -17.04 -3.39 -5.30
C ASN A 343 -16.62 -4.86 -5.47
N PHE A 344 -16.31 -5.56 -4.38
CA PHE A 344 -15.99 -7.00 -4.41
C PHE A 344 -17.17 -7.84 -4.90
N VAL A 345 -18.37 -7.65 -4.33
CA VAL A 345 -19.58 -8.38 -4.72
C VAL A 345 -19.97 -8.05 -6.16
N LYS A 346 -19.88 -6.79 -6.56
CA LYS A 346 -20.10 -6.35 -7.94
C LYS A 346 -19.20 -7.10 -8.91
N ILE A 347 -17.89 -7.11 -8.64
CA ILE A 347 -16.90 -7.81 -9.49
C ILE A 347 -17.14 -9.31 -9.50
N LEU A 348 -17.41 -9.91 -8.35
CA LEU A 348 -17.67 -11.34 -8.24
C LEU A 348 -18.90 -11.73 -9.07
N CYS A 349 -19.99 -10.97 -8.95
CA CYS A 349 -21.22 -11.18 -9.72
C CYS A 349 -20.96 -11.06 -11.23
N PHE A 350 -20.30 -9.99 -11.69
CA PHE A 350 -19.95 -9.84 -13.10
C PHE A 350 -19.03 -10.95 -13.61
N THR A 351 -18.05 -11.35 -12.80
CA THR A 351 -17.14 -12.44 -13.17
C THR A 351 -17.90 -13.75 -13.32
N LEU A 352 -18.76 -14.10 -12.38
CA LEU A 352 -19.61 -15.30 -12.43
C LEU A 352 -20.54 -15.27 -13.66
N LEU A 353 -21.24 -14.17 -13.89
CA LEU A 353 -22.10 -14.00 -15.07
C LEU A 353 -21.30 -14.13 -16.37
N SER A 354 -20.10 -13.55 -16.45
CA SER A 354 -19.24 -13.64 -17.64
C SER A 354 -18.69 -15.05 -17.87
N ILE A 355 -18.48 -15.82 -16.81
CA ILE A 355 -18.06 -17.22 -16.90
C ILE A 355 -19.24 -18.06 -17.41
N LEU A 356 -20.44 -17.88 -16.84
CA LEU A 356 -21.67 -18.54 -17.28
C LEU A 356 -21.98 -18.24 -18.76
N ASP A 357 -21.81 -16.98 -19.19
CA ASP A 357 -21.99 -16.58 -20.59
C ASP A 357 -20.91 -17.18 -21.51
N ARG A 358 -19.65 -17.30 -21.08
CA ARG A 358 -18.58 -17.97 -21.85
C ARG A 358 -18.79 -19.48 -21.97
N PHE A 359 -19.40 -20.12 -20.97
CA PHE A 359 -19.84 -21.51 -21.10
C PHE A 359 -20.99 -21.65 -22.09
N LYS A 360 -21.76 -20.59 -22.33
CA LYS A 360 -22.91 -20.56 -23.25
C LYS A 360 -22.57 -20.09 -24.68
N LYS A 361 -21.49 -19.32 -24.88
CA LYS A 361 -21.04 -18.83 -26.20
C LYS A 361 -19.52 -18.81 -26.33
N ARG A 362 -18.99 -19.58 -27.29
CA ARG A 362 -17.64 -19.38 -27.86
C ARG A 362 -17.73 -18.23 -28.87
N THR A 363 -17.25 -17.04 -28.51
CA THR A 363 -16.94 -16.02 -29.52
C THR A 363 -15.77 -15.15 -29.11
N ASN A 364 -14.81 -15.04 -30.03
CA ASN A 364 -13.67 -14.14 -30.00
C ASN A 364 -14.14 -12.70 -30.22
N LEU A 365 -13.68 -11.77 -29.38
CA LEU A 365 -13.79 -10.34 -29.60
C LEU A 365 -12.44 -9.70 -29.28
N SER A 366 -11.73 -9.30 -30.33
CA SER A 366 -10.60 -8.39 -30.28
C SER A 366 -11.12 -6.95 -30.37
N ASP A 367 -10.74 -6.12 -29.40
CA ASP A 367 -11.25 -4.76 -29.19
C ASP A 367 -10.50 -3.74 -30.10
N PRO A 368 -11.17 -2.98 -30.99
CA PRO A 368 -10.51 -2.04 -31.88
C PRO A 368 -10.43 -0.66 -31.22
N GLY A 369 -9.28 -0.30 -30.65
CA GLY A 369 -9.08 1.07 -30.18
C GLY A 369 -7.86 1.39 -29.31
N MET A 370 -6.90 0.48 -29.17
CA MET A 370 -5.72 0.69 -28.33
C MET A 370 -4.47 1.04 -29.15
N THR A 371 -3.65 1.93 -28.60
CA THR A 371 -2.36 2.35 -29.16
C THR A 371 -1.36 1.18 -29.12
N GLY A 372 -0.46 1.07 -30.12
CA GLY A 372 0.41 -0.11 -30.29
C GLY A 372 1.27 -0.50 -29.07
N ASP A 373 1.69 0.47 -28.25
CA ASP A 373 2.46 0.21 -27.02
C ASP A 373 1.62 -0.27 -25.84
N GLU A 374 0.34 0.14 -25.76
CA GLU A 374 -0.57 -0.34 -24.71
C GLU A 374 -1.03 -1.77 -25.02
N LEU A 375 -1.37 -2.05 -26.29
CA LEU A 375 -1.66 -3.41 -26.77
C LEU A 375 -0.55 -4.38 -26.41
N ARG A 376 0.71 -3.98 -26.58
CA ARG A 376 1.88 -4.81 -26.31
C ARG A 376 2.08 -5.10 -24.81
N LYS A 377 1.86 -4.11 -23.93
CA LYS A 377 1.93 -4.29 -22.48
C LYS A 377 0.87 -5.28 -22.01
N ASP A 378 -0.36 -5.12 -22.52
CA ASP A 378 -1.48 -5.96 -22.16
C ASP A 378 -1.32 -7.38 -22.74
N GLU A 379 -0.81 -7.51 -23.97
CA GLU A 379 -0.57 -8.80 -24.61
C GLU A 379 0.47 -9.63 -23.84
N ILE A 380 1.60 -9.05 -23.42
CA ILE A 380 2.63 -9.77 -22.66
C ILE A 380 2.12 -10.16 -21.26
N PHE A 381 1.41 -9.25 -20.59
CA PHE A 381 0.84 -9.52 -19.26
C PHE A 381 -0.26 -10.59 -19.29
N VAL A 382 -1.02 -10.67 -20.39
CA VAL A 382 -2.07 -11.68 -20.62
C VAL A 382 -1.51 -13.00 -21.16
N ARG A 383 -0.44 -12.99 -21.96
CA ARG A 383 0.15 -14.19 -22.58
C ARG A 383 0.93 -15.05 -21.60
N GLU A 384 1.64 -14.46 -20.64
CA GLU A 384 2.35 -15.20 -19.58
C GLU A 384 1.55 -15.30 -18.28
N SER A 385 0.22 -15.22 -18.37
CA SER A 385 -0.65 -15.15 -17.21
C SER A 385 -0.58 -16.46 -16.37
N ILE A 386 -0.61 -16.31 -15.03
CA ILE A 386 -0.69 -17.43 -14.08
C ILE A 386 -2.12 -17.99 -14.15
N PRO A 387 -2.30 -19.30 -14.39
CA PRO A 387 -3.63 -19.91 -14.45
C PRO A 387 -4.42 -19.70 -13.16
N MET A 388 -5.73 -19.43 -13.27
CA MET A 388 -6.59 -19.19 -12.10
C MET A 388 -6.58 -20.36 -11.10
N TRP A 389 -6.49 -21.60 -11.61
CA TRP A 389 -6.38 -22.81 -10.79
C TRP A 389 -5.15 -22.80 -9.87
N VAL A 390 -4.03 -22.21 -10.29
CA VAL A 390 -2.83 -22.09 -9.42
C VAL A 390 -3.12 -21.17 -8.23
N GLY A 391 -3.87 -20.08 -8.45
CA GLY A 391 -4.33 -19.20 -7.38
C GLY A 391 -5.25 -19.93 -6.40
N GLY A 392 -6.29 -20.60 -6.92
CA GLY A 392 -7.27 -21.31 -6.08
C GLY A 392 -6.69 -22.49 -5.31
N ILE A 393 -5.92 -23.36 -5.98
CA ILE A 393 -5.28 -24.53 -5.36
C ILE A 393 -4.21 -24.09 -4.36
N GLY A 394 -3.39 -23.10 -4.73
CA GLY A 394 -2.36 -22.56 -3.83
C GLY A 394 -2.98 -21.97 -2.57
N TYR A 395 -4.01 -21.14 -2.72
CA TYR A 395 -4.76 -20.59 -1.59
C TYR A 395 -5.33 -21.68 -0.69
N LEU A 396 -6.05 -22.66 -1.26
CA LEU A 396 -6.65 -23.75 -0.50
C LEU A 396 -5.60 -24.60 0.24
N THR A 397 -4.49 -24.93 -0.44
CA THR A 397 -3.41 -25.73 0.13
C THR A 397 -2.79 -25.04 1.34
N PHE A 398 -2.39 -23.77 1.20
CA PHE A 398 -1.79 -23.04 2.32
C PHE A 398 -2.82 -22.70 3.41
N ALA A 399 -4.09 -22.51 3.07
CA ALA A 399 -5.16 -22.35 4.06
C ALA A 399 -5.33 -23.62 4.90
N VAL A 400 -5.35 -24.81 4.30
CA VAL A 400 -5.41 -26.10 5.03
C VAL A 400 -4.20 -26.28 5.94
N ILE A 401 -3.00 -26.00 5.43
CA ILE A 401 -1.76 -26.05 6.23
C ILE A 401 -1.87 -25.11 7.43
N ALA A 402 -2.30 -23.86 7.21
CA ALA A 402 -2.44 -22.90 8.30
C ALA A 402 -3.55 -23.26 9.30
N VAL A 403 -4.67 -23.85 8.87
CA VAL A 403 -5.73 -24.37 9.77
C VAL A 403 -5.20 -25.47 10.70
N ILE A 404 -4.23 -26.27 10.24
CA ILE A 404 -3.60 -27.32 11.05
C ILE A 404 -2.55 -26.73 12.00
N PHE A 405 -1.63 -25.91 11.49
CA PHE A 405 -0.45 -25.47 12.26
C PHE A 405 -0.69 -24.23 13.12
N ILE A 406 -1.60 -23.32 12.78
CA ILE A 406 -1.87 -22.13 13.61
C ILE A 406 -2.38 -22.53 15.00
N PRO A 407 -3.36 -23.45 15.15
CA PRO A 407 -3.78 -23.92 16.48
C PRO A 407 -2.68 -24.65 17.26
N MET A 408 -1.69 -25.25 16.58
CA MET A 408 -0.53 -25.86 17.26
C MET A 408 0.43 -24.79 17.81
N ILE A 409 0.60 -23.67 17.10
CA ILE A 409 1.41 -22.54 17.56
C ILE A 409 0.66 -21.75 18.64
N PHE A 410 -0.64 -21.54 18.46
CA PHE A 410 -1.53 -20.81 19.35
C PHE A 410 -2.72 -21.70 19.74
N PRO A 411 -2.60 -22.48 20.83
CA PRO A 411 -3.69 -23.33 21.32
C PRO A 411 -4.99 -22.57 21.59
N GLU A 412 -4.87 -21.27 21.88
CA GLU A 412 -5.96 -20.34 22.08
C GLU A 412 -6.79 -20.14 20.80
N VAL A 413 -6.20 -20.31 19.62
CA VAL A 413 -6.86 -20.11 18.32
C VAL A 413 -7.40 -21.43 17.80
N LYS A 414 -8.73 -21.59 17.85
CA LYS A 414 -9.39 -22.79 17.34
C LYS A 414 -9.40 -22.85 15.81
N TRP A 415 -9.27 -24.06 15.25
CA TRP A 415 -9.17 -24.31 13.80
C TRP A 415 -10.32 -23.70 12.99
N TYR A 416 -11.56 -23.75 13.51
CA TYR A 416 -12.73 -23.23 12.79
C TYR A 416 -12.74 -21.70 12.71
N TRP A 417 -12.11 -21.00 13.64
CA TRP A 417 -11.94 -19.55 13.55
C TRP A 417 -10.96 -19.15 12.45
N VAL A 418 -9.91 -19.95 12.24
CA VAL A 418 -8.97 -19.77 11.12
C VAL A 418 -9.69 -19.93 9.78
N ILE A 419 -10.59 -20.93 9.67
CA ILE A 419 -11.43 -21.11 8.49
C ILE A 419 -12.31 -19.89 8.23
N ILE A 420 -13.00 -19.37 9.25
CA ILE A 420 -13.84 -18.18 9.12
C ILE A 420 -13.02 -16.99 8.65
N ALA A 421 -11.87 -16.74 9.29
CA ALA A 421 -10.99 -15.64 8.92
C ALA A 421 -10.51 -15.75 7.46
N TYR A 422 -10.16 -16.95 7.00
CA TYR A 422 -9.78 -17.19 5.62
C TYR A 422 -10.95 -17.10 4.64
N ALA A 423 -12.16 -17.51 5.01
CA ALA A 423 -13.33 -17.29 4.16
C ALA A 423 -13.54 -15.80 3.81
N PHE A 424 -13.28 -14.89 4.75
CA PHE A 424 -13.40 -13.44 4.53
C PHE A 424 -12.13 -12.77 4.00
N ALA A 425 -10.96 -13.38 4.16
CA ALA A 425 -9.67 -12.77 3.81
C ALA A 425 -9.57 -12.31 2.34
N PRO A 426 -10.08 -13.04 1.32
CA PRO A 426 -10.05 -12.58 -0.07
C PRO A 426 -10.79 -11.27 -0.31
N SER A 427 -11.94 -11.08 0.33
CA SER A 427 -12.69 -9.83 0.24
C SER A 427 -11.88 -8.70 0.85
N LEU A 428 -11.36 -8.88 2.06
CA LEU A 428 -10.57 -7.84 2.74
C LEU A 428 -9.28 -7.49 2.00
N ALA A 429 -8.60 -8.49 1.45
CA ALA A 429 -7.40 -8.28 0.62
C ALA A 429 -7.73 -7.48 -0.64
N PHE A 430 -8.85 -7.78 -1.30
CA PHE A 430 -9.32 -7.03 -2.46
C PHE A 430 -9.62 -5.57 -2.09
N CYS A 431 -10.37 -5.34 -1.01
CA CYS A 431 -10.70 -4.00 -0.53
C CYS A 431 -9.44 -3.17 -0.29
N ASN A 432 -8.44 -3.76 0.38
CA ASN A 432 -7.17 -3.11 0.66
C ASN A 432 -6.39 -2.77 -0.62
N ALA A 433 -6.26 -3.73 -1.53
CA ALA A 433 -5.53 -3.52 -2.79
C ALA A 433 -6.24 -2.52 -3.72
N TYR A 434 -7.57 -2.50 -3.72
CA TYR A 434 -8.37 -1.52 -4.45
C TYR A 434 -8.16 -0.10 -3.90
N GLY A 435 -8.25 0.08 -2.57
CA GLY A 435 -7.99 1.36 -1.91
C GLY A 435 -6.57 1.86 -2.14
N ALA A 436 -5.58 0.98 -2.02
CA ALA A 436 -4.18 1.31 -2.32
C ALA A 436 -3.97 1.64 -3.80
N GLY A 437 -4.66 0.97 -4.72
CA GLY A 437 -4.58 1.27 -6.15
C GLY A 437 -5.09 2.65 -6.52
N LEU A 438 -6.04 3.18 -5.75
CA LEU A 438 -6.58 4.53 -5.92
C LEU A 438 -5.76 5.61 -5.22
N THR A 439 -5.36 5.36 -3.96
CA THR A 439 -4.82 6.39 -3.04
C THR A 439 -3.33 6.25 -2.73
N ASP A 440 -2.71 5.14 -3.12
CA ASP A 440 -1.35 4.71 -2.72
C ASP A 440 -1.20 4.29 -1.25
N PHE A 441 -2.29 4.30 -0.48
CA PHE A 441 -2.27 3.95 0.94
C PHE A 441 -2.64 2.49 1.18
N ASN A 442 -1.71 1.73 1.75
CA ASN A 442 -1.96 0.36 2.23
C ASN A 442 -2.52 0.39 3.66
N MET A 443 -3.78 -0.02 3.82
CA MET A 443 -4.54 0.03 5.06
C MET A 443 -4.64 -1.35 5.76
N ALA A 444 -3.73 -2.28 5.46
CA ALA A 444 -3.74 -3.64 6.01
C ALA A 444 -3.83 -3.69 7.54
N TYR A 445 -3.28 -2.70 8.24
CA TYR A 445 -3.34 -2.60 9.70
C TYR A 445 -4.77 -2.33 10.21
N ASN A 446 -5.61 -1.60 9.47
CA ASN A 446 -7.01 -1.38 9.83
C ASN A 446 -7.83 -2.66 9.66
N TYR A 447 -7.62 -3.40 8.57
CA TYR A 447 -8.23 -4.72 8.39
C TYR A 447 -7.72 -5.74 9.42
N GLY A 448 -6.45 -5.64 9.82
CA GLY A 448 -5.89 -6.43 10.92
C GLY A 448 -6.63 -6.22 12.24
N LYS A 449 -7.06 -4.99 12.55
CA LYS A 449 -7.86 -4.72 13.75
C LYS A 449 -9.21 -5.43 13.73
N LEU A 450 -9.84 -5.62 12.57
CA LEU A 450 -11.06 -6.45 12.48
C LEU A 450 -10.79 -7.90 12.89
N GLY A 451 -9.70 -8.48 12.38
CA GLY A 451 -9.28 -9.83 12.77
C GLY A 451 -9.00 -9.91 14.27
N LEU A 452 -8.38 -8.87 14.83
CA LEU A 452 -8.12 -8.76 16.26
C LEU A 452 -9.42 -8.75 17.08
N PHE A 453 -10.34 -7.84 16.77
CA PHE A 453 -11.60 -7.71 17.50
C PHE A 453 -12.48 -8.95 17.39
N MET A 454 -12.63 -9.49 16.17
CA MET A 454 -13.44 -10.67 15.92
C MET A 454 -12.92 -11.87 16.71
N MET A 455 -11.61 -12.13 16.66
CA MET A 455 -11.01 -13.31 17.29
C MET A 455 -10.93 -13.17 18.82
N ALA A 456 -10.61 -11.98 19.33
CA ALA A 456 -10.60 -11.73 20.76
C ALA A 456 -12.00 -11.87 21.39
N ALA A 457 -13.03 -11.33 20.73
CA ALA A 457 -14.41 -11.43 21.19
C ALA A 457 -14.91 -12.88 21.17
N LEU A 458 -14.57 -13.65 20.13
CA LEU A 458 -14.97 -15.07 20.00
C LEU A 458 -14.26 -15.98 21.01
N ALA A 459 -13.04 -15.65 21.41
CA ALA A 459 -12.25 -16.42 22.36
C ALA A 459 -12.53 -16.11 23.84
N GLY A 460 -13.20 -14.99 24.12
CA GLY A 460 -13.66 -14.63 25.47
C GLY A 460 -12.54 -14.25 26.44
N LYS A 461 -12.90 -14.11 27.73
CA LYS A 461 -12.03 -13.49 28.76
C LYS A 461 -10.73 -14.23 29.05
N GLU A 462 -10.71 -15.55 28.91
CA GLU A 462 -9.54 -16.34 29.29
C GLU A 462 -8.45 -16.38 28.21
N HIS A 463 -8.84 -16.43 26.94
CA HIS A 463 -7.93 -16.68 25.81
C HIS A 463 -7.99 -15.60 24.72
N GLY A 464 -8.81 -14.56 24.92
CA GLY A 464 -9.12 -13.55 23.92
C GLY A 464 -7.94 -12.72 23.45
N VAL A 465 -7.04 -12.32 24.33
CA VAL A 465 -5.93 -11.42 23.97
C VAL A 465 -4.97 -12.08 22.97
N LEU A 466 -4.48 -13.29 23.28
CA LEU A 466 -3.57 -14.01 22.40
C LEU A 466 -4.25 -14.43 21.09
N ALA A 467 -5.49 -14.92 21.16
CA ALA A 467 -6.26 -15.27 19.97
C ALA A 467 -6.53 -14.06 19.07
N GLY A 468 -6.81 -12.89 19.66
CA GLY A 468 -6.97 -11.62 18.97
C GLY A 468 -5.69 -11.16 18.29
N LEU A 469 -4.56 -11.14 19.00
CA LEU A 469 -3.27 -10.72 18.43
C LEU A 469 -2.81 -11.65 17.29
N ALA A 470 -3.03 -12.96 17.42
CA ALA A 470 -2.79 -13.92 16.34
C ALA A 470 -3.77 -13.69 15.17
N GLY A 471 -5.07 -13.54 15.45
CA GLY A 471 -6.09 -13.20 14.45
C GLY A 471 -5.79 -11.91 13.67
N CYS A 472 -5.20 -10.93 14.35
CA CYS A 472 -4.73 -9.69 13.75
C CYS A 472 -3.70 -9.96 12.66
N GLY A 473 -2.67 -10.74 13.00
CA GLY A 473 -1.60 -11.08 12.06
C GLY A 473 -2.10 -11.89 10.88
N LEU A 474 -3.09 -12.77 11.09
CA LEU A 474 -3.72 -13.55 10.04
C LEU A 474 -4.29 -12.66 8.91
N ILE A 475 -5.16 -11.71 9.28
CA ILE A 475 -5.82 -10.82 8.32
C ILE A 475 -4.85 -9.77 7.78
N LYS A 476 -4.06 -9.15 8.66
CA LYS A 476 -3.11 -8.08 8.28
C LYS A 476 -2.07 -8.59 7.28
N SER A 477 -1.46 -9.75 7.54
CA SER A 477 -0.40 -10.29 6.69
C SER A 477 -0.93 -10.63 5.29
N ILE A 478 -2.11 -11.24 5.20
CA ILE A 478 -2.76 -11.52 3.91
C ILE A 478 -3.05 -10.21 3.17
N ALA A 479 -3.71 -9.25 3.80
CA ALA A 479 -4.07 -7.98 3.16
C ALA A 479 -2.82 -7.20 2.72
N ASN A 480 -1.75 -7.21 3.51
CA ASN A 480 -0.49 -6.53 3.21
C ASN A 480 0.26 -7.17 2.04
N VAL A 481 0.50 -8.49 2.10
CA VAL A 481 1.26 -9.20 1.06
C VAL A 481 0.52 -9.17 -0.27
N SER A 482 -0.81 -9.36 -0.25
CA SER A 482 -1.64 -9.30 -1.45
C SER A 482 -1.60 -7.91 -2.10
N CYS A 483 -1.67 -6.85 -1.29
CA CYS A 483 -1.58 -5.47 -1.77
C CYS A 483 -0.21 -5.15 -2.38
N ASN A 484 0.88 -5.53 -1.70
CA ASN A 484 2.23 -5.33 -2.20
C ASN A 484 2.44 -6.07 -3.54
N LEU A 485 1.93 -7.30 -3.66
CA LEU A 485 1.96 -8.03 -4.93
C LEU A 485 1.24 -7.26 -6.06
N MET A 486 0.11 -6.59 -5.79
CA MET A 486 -0.58 -5.80 -6.81
C MET A 486 0.22 -4.55 -7.22
N ILE A 487 0.87 -3.88 -6.25
CA ILE A 487 1.78 -2.75 -6.52
C ILE A 487 2.94 -3.23 -7.43
N ASP A 488 3.59 -4.34 -7.08
CA ASP A 488 4.71 -4.89 -7.85
C ASP A 488 4.25 -5.39 -9.23
N LEU A 489 3.05 -5.96 -9.36
CA LEU A 489 2.48 -6.31 -10.66
C LEU A 489 2.18 -5.09 -11.53
N LYS A 490 1.82 -3.95 -10.94
CA LYS A 490 1.73 -2.69 -11.71
C LYS A 490 3.10 -2.29 -12.24
N THR A 491 4.14 -2.36 -11.40
CA THR A 491 5.52 -2.09 -11.83
C THR A 491 5.96 -3.04 -12.94
N ALA A 492 5.61 -4.31 -12.82
CA ALA A 492 5.89 -5.34 -13.82
C ALA A 492 5.22 -5.07 -15.16
N HIS A 493 3.93 -4.72 -15.16
CA HIS A 493 3.18 -4.35 -16.36
C HIS A 493 3.85 -3.19 -17.11
N LEU A 494 4.27 -2.15 -16.38
CA LEU A 494 4.91 -0.97 -16.96
C LEU A 494 6.37 -1.20 -17.38
N THR A 495 7.07 -2.18 -16.80
CA THR A 495 8.45 -2.55 -17.16
C THR A 495 8.54 -3.73 -18.14
N LEU A 496 7.39 -4.24 -18.62
CA LEU A 496 7.31 -5.41 -19.50
C LEU A 496 8.00 -6.64 -18.88
N THR A 497 7.75 -6.85 -17.59
CA THR A 497 8.23 -7.99 -16.80
C THR A 497 7.13 -9.04 -16.66
N SER A 498 7.50 -10.32 -16.67
CA SER A 498 6.55 -11.43 -16.64
C SER A 498 5.80 -11.51 -15.30
N PRO A 499 4.46 -11.63 -15.27
CA PRO A 499 3.72 -11.89 -14.03
C PRO A 499 4.15 -13.17 -13.31
N ARG A 500 4.60 -14.20 -14.04
CA ARG A 500 5.13 -15.45 -13.45
C ARG A 500 6.46 -15.21 -12.75
N ALA A 501 7.37 -14.50 -13.40
CA ALA A 501 8.64 -14.14 -12.78
C ALA A 501 8.40 -13.30 -11.52
N MET A 502 7.48 -12.34 -11.56
CA MET A 502 7.11 -11.52 -10.40
C MET A 502 6.57 -12.36 -9.25
N PHE A 503 5.64 -13.28 -9.52
CA PHE A 503 5.08 -14.14 -8.50
C PHE A 503 6.15 -14.99 -7.80
N VAL A 504 7.05 -15.62 -8.56
CA VAL A 504 8.17 -16.39 -8.00
C VAL A 504 9.12 -15.50 -7.21
N SER A 505 9.38 -14.28 -7.69
CA SER A 505 10.26 -13.33 -7.01
C SER A 505 9.66 -12.84 -5.68
N GLN A 506 8.35 -12.61 -5.65
CA GLN A 506 7.62 -12.30 -4.42
C GLN A 506 7.66 -13.47 -3.45
N ALA A 507 7.51 -14.71 -3.94
CA ALA A 507 7.58 -15.90 -3.11
C ALA A 507 8.98 -16.08 -2.48
N ILE A 508 10.05 -15.93 -3.28
CA ILE A 508 11.44 -15.98 -2.80
C ILE A 508 11.68 -14.90 -1.75
N GLY A 509 11.31 -13.65 -2.06
CA GLY A 509 11.48 -12.53 -1.13
C GLY A 509 10.68 -12.71 0.16
N THR A 510 9.46 -13.26 0.07
CA THR A 510 8.64 -13.59 1.25
C THR A 510 9.32 -14.64 2.13
N VAL A 511 9.86 -15.72 1.54
CA VAL A 511 10.59 -16.75 2.30
C VAL A 511 11.82 -16.16 3.00
N ILE A 512 12.63 -15.37 2.28
CA ILE A 512 13.78 -14.66 2.86
C ILE A 512 13.30 -13.74 3.98
N GLY A 513 12.24 -12.97 3.77
CA GLY A 513 11.66 -12.07 4.76
C GLY A 513 11.17 -12.77 6.03
N CYS A 514 10.49 -13.93 5.90
CA CYS A 514 10.05 -14.72 7.04
C CYS A 514 11.20 -15.22 7.92
N VAL A 515 12.42 -15.35 7.38
CA VAL A 515 13.63 -15.70 8.13
C VAL A 515 14.33 -14.45 8.65
N VAL A 516 14.62 -13.49 7.76
CA VAL A 516 15.43 -12.31 8.07
C VAL A 516 14.71 -11.34 9.00
N ALA A 517 13.39 -11.19 8.91
CA ALA A 517 12.67 -10.26 9.77
C ALA A 517 12.69 -10.68 11.25
N PRO A 518 12.37 -11.93 11.65
CA PRO A 518 12.58 -12.37 13.02
C PRO A 518 14.03 -12.25 13.48
N LEU A 519 15.02 -12.63 12.65
CA LEU A 519 16.44 -12.47 13.01
C LEU A 519 16.82 -11.01 13.28
N SER A 520 16.33 -10.10 12.43
CA SER A 520 16.52 -8.66 12.60
C SER A 520 15.85 -8.16 13.88
N PHE A 521 14.65 -8.64 14.19
CA PHE A 521 13.96 -8.32 15.45
C PHE A 521 14.76 -8.78 16.67
N PHE A 522 15.21 -10.04 16.68
CA PHE A 522 15.97 -10.60 17.81
C PHE A 522 17.36 -9.97 17.99
N LEU A 523 17.95 -9.44 16.91
CA LEU A 523 19.15 -8.61 17.02
C LEU A 523 18.90 -7.38 17.92
N PHE A 524 17.76 -6.70 17.78
CA PHE A 524 17.41 -5.58 18.65
C PHE A 524 16.87 -6.04 20.00
N TYR A 525 16.01 -7.06 20.03
CA TYR A 525 15.35 -7.55 21.26
C TYR A 525 16.35 -8.09 22.29
N ASN A 526 17.44 -8.73 21.85
CA ASN A 526 18.48 -9.23 22.75
C ASN A 526 19.52 -8.17 23.12
N ALA A 527 19.75 -7.18 22.25
CA ALA A 527 20.78 -6.17 22.46
C ALA A 527 20.29 -4.93 23.23
N PHE A 528 18.98 -4.65 23.18
CA PHE A 528 18.38 -3.44 23.76
C PHE A 528 17.13 -3.75 24.56
N ASP A 529 16.74 -2.84 25.45
CA ASP A 529 15.55 -2.95 26.27
C ASP A 529 14.26 -2.58 25.49
N VAL A 530 13.95 -3.40 24.48
CA VAL A 530 12.80 -3.21 23.59
C VAL A 530 11.48 -3.22 24.38
N GLY A 531 10.56 -2.34 24.01
CA GLY A 531 9.25 -2.21 24.66
C GLY A 531 9.25 -1.37 25.94
N ASN A 532 10.37 -0.72 26.30
CA ASN A 532 10.40 0.24 27.41
C ASN A 532 9.87 1.61 26.95
N PRO A 533 8.75 2.13 27.48
CA PRO A 533 8.20 3.43 27.08
C PRO A 533 9.15 4.60 27.28
N LYS A 534 10.12 4.48 28.21
CA LYS A 534 11.14 5.49 28.52
C LYS A 534 12.45 5.29 27.76
N GLY A 535 12.61 4.17 27.05
CA GLY A 535 13.81 3.84 26.29
C GLY A 535 13.85 4.40 24.87
N GLU A 536 14.92 4.11 24.12
CA GLU A 536 15.03 4.42 22.68
C GLU A 536 14.07 3.54 21.85
N PHE A 537 14.03 2.24 22.16
CA PHE A 537 13.21 1.24 21.45
C PHE A 537 11.87 1.02 22.15
N LYS A 538 11.03 2.06 22.15
CA LYS A 538 9.74 2.08 22.88
C LYS A 538 8.73 1.06 22.37
N ALA A 539 8.79 0.71 21.09
CA ALA A 539 7.81 -0.10 20.37
C ALA A 539 6.35 0.30 20.69
N PRO A 540 5.96 1.56 20.40
CA PRO A 540 4.71 2.15 20.89
C PRO A 540 3.47 1.35 20.47
N TYR A 541 3.51 0.71 19.29
CA TYR A 541 2.40 -0.08 18.79
C TYR A 541 2.21 -1.42 19.52
N ALA A 542 3.21 -1.97 20.19
CA ALA A 542 3.04 -3.24 20.91
C ALA A 542 2.02 -3.09 22.04
N LEU A 543 2.19 -2.07 22.88
CA LEU A 543 1.27 -1.76 23.98
C LEU A 543 -0.11 -1.36 23.45
N ILE A 544 -0.17 -0.55 22.39
CA ILE A 544 -1.43 -0.13 21.77
C ILE A 544 -2.21 -1.36 21.29
N TYR A 545 -1.60 -2.27 20.54
CA TYR A 545 -2.30 -3.46 20.03
C TYR A 545 -2.71 -4.42 21.16
N ARG A 546 -1.90 -4.55 22.21
CA ARG A 546 -2.30 -5.34 23.38
C ARG A 546 -3.52 -4.73 24.07
N ASN A 547 -3.52 -3.43 24.34
CA ASN A 547 -4.66 -2.75 24.95
C ASN A 547 -5.92 -2.83 24.08
N MET A 548 -5.78 -2.78 22.75
CA MET A 548 -6.88 -3.07 21.83
C MET A 548 -7.40 -4.50 22.01
N ALA A 549 -6.52 -5.48 22.12
CA ALA A 549 -6.90 -6.89 22.28
C ALA A 549 -7.59 -7.14 23.63
N VAL A 550 -7.07 -6.58 24.72
CA VAL A 550 -7.71 -6.61 26.06
C VAL A 550 -9.11 -6.01 25.99
N LEU A 551 -9.26 -4.85 25.36
CA LEU A 551 -10.58 -4.25 25.18
C LEU A 551 -11.53 -5.13 24.35
N SER A 552 -11.02 -5.76 23.31
CA SER A 552 -11.81 -6.56 22.37
C SER A 552 -12.44 -7.80 22.99
N VAL A 553 -11.92 -8.27 24.11
CA VAL A 553 -12.46 -9.39 24.89
C VAL A 553 -13.89 -9.12 25.36
N GLU A 554 -14.21 -7.86 25.72
CA GLU A 554 -15.56 -7.41 26.08
C GLU A 554 -16.50 -7.34 24.84
N GLY A 555 -15.98 -7.64 23.64
CA GLY A 555 -16.70 -7.56 22.38
C GLY A 555 -17.11 -6.13 22.04
N PHE A 556 -18.26 -5.99 21.36
CA PHE A 556 -18.76 -4.69 20.95
C PHE A 556 -19.28 -3.82 22.10
N SER A 557 -19.48 -4.40 23.30
CA SER A 557 -19.89 -3.65 24.50
C SER A 557 -18.79 -2.72 25.01
N ALA A 558 -17.55 -2.96 24.61
CA ALA A 558 -16.37 -2.19 24.97
C ALA A 558 -16.25 -0.85 24.22
N LEU A 559 -17.03 -0.67 23.15
CA LEU A 559 -16.95 0.51 22.29
C LEU A 559 -17.68 1.71 22.93
N PRO A 560 -17.22 2.95 22.62
CA PRO A 560 -17.92 4.15 23.05
C PRO A 560 -19.39 4.19 22.63
N ALA A 561 -20.21 4.97 23.35
CA ALA A 561 -21.64 5.07 23.08
C ALA A 561 -21.91 5.51 21.64
N HIS A 562 -22.93 4.94 20.99
CA HIS A 562 -23.31 5.22 19.60
C HIS A 562 -22.26 4.90 18.52
N CYS A 563 -21.06 4.39 18.87
CA CYS A 563 -20.01 4.09 17.92
C CYS A 563 -20.48 3.10 16.83
N LEU A 564 -21.14 2.01 17.21
CA LEU A 564 -21.68 1.03 16.27
C LEU A 564 -22.79 1.59 15.37
N GLN A 565 -23.66 2.45 15.91
CA GLN A 565 -24.74 3.07 15.14
C GLN A 565 -24.16 3.94 14.03
N LEU A 566 -23.13 4.74 14.35
CA LEU A 566 -22.38 5.51 13.35
C LEU A 566 -21.69 4.58 12.35
N CYS A 567 -21.09 3.48 12.80
CA CYS A 567 -20.46 2.50 11.91
C CYS A 567 -21.46 1.90 10.91
N TYR A 568 -22.67 1.53 11.33
CA TYR A 568 -23.71 1.05 10.41
C TYR A 568 -24.17 2.15 9.45
N GLY A 569 -24.32 3.38 9.92
CA GLY A 569 -24.67 4.54 9.09
C GLY A 569 -23.63 4.80 8.00
N PHE A 570 -22.35 4.85 8.35
CA PHE A 570 -21.25 5.07 7.40
C PHE A 570 -21.03 3.89 6.45
N PHE A 571 -21.23 2.66 6.93
CA PHE A 571 -21.21 1.48 6.06
C PHE A 571 -22.34 1.54 5.01
N GLY A 572 -23.56 1.88 5.43
CA GLY A 572 -24.70 2.10 4.54
C GLY A 572 -24.45 3.26 3.58
N PHE A 573 -23.91 4.38 4.06
CA PHE A 573 -23.51 5.51 3.22
C PHE A 573 -22.51 5.09 2.13
N ALA A 574 -21.51 4.27 2.44
CA ALA A 574 -20.54 3.81 1.46
C ALA A 574 -21.20 2.96 0.35
N ILE A 575 -22.11 2.05 0.73
CA ILE A 575 -22.86 1.22 -0.23
C ILE A 575 -23.78 2.09 -1.10
N LEU A 576 -24.56 2.96 -0.47
CA LEU A 576 -25.51 3.84 -1.18
C LEU A 576 -24.78 4.81 -2.12
N THR A 577 -23.63 5.35 -1.71
CA THR A 577 -22.84 6.24 -2.58
C THR A 577 -22.34 5.51 -3.82
N ASN A 578 -21.85 4.27 -3.67
CA ASN A 578 -21.42 3.48 -4.83
C ASN A 578 -22.60 3.05 -5.72
N LEU A 579 -23.74 2.69 -5.12
CA LEU A 579 -24.95 2.38 -5.87
C LEU A 579 -25.45 3.60 -6.65
N ALA A 580 -25.50 4.77 -6.01
CA ALA A 580 -25.86 6.03 -6.67
C ALA A 580 -24.89 6.36 -7.80
N LYS A 581 -23.58 6.11 -7.62
CA LYS A 581 -22.57 6.28 -8.66
C LYS A 581 -22.80 5.38 -9.87
N ASP A 582 -23.13 4.11 -9.64
CA ASP A 582 -23.35 3.13 -10.70
C ASP A 582 -24.69 3.32 -11.43
N LEU A 583 -25.73 3.83 -10.75
CA LEU A 583 -27.03 4.11 -11.35
C LEU A 583 -27.10 5.49 -12.04
N SER A 584 -26.21 6.42 -11.69
CA SER A 584 -26.24 7.79 -12.21
C SER A 584 -25.67 7.90 -13.62
N PRO A 585 -26.18 8.84 -14.46
CA PRO A 585 -25.57 9.18 -15.74
C PRO A 585 -24.11 9.61 -15.58
N ARG A 586 -23.23 9.31 -16.55
CA ARG A 586 -21.77 9.58 -16.50
C ARG A 586 -21.41 11.03 -16.11
N ARG A 587 -22.21 12.03 -16.52
CA ARG A 587 -21.99 13.43 -16.14
C ARG A 587 -22.08 13.67 -14.63
N VAL A 588 -22.94 12.94 -13.93
CA VAL A 588 -23.12 13.06 -12.47
C VAL A 588 -22.24 12.03 -11.74
N GLY A 589 -22.18 10.79 -12.24
CA GLY A 589 -21.39 9.71 -11.64
C GLY A 589 -19.89 10.02 -11.53
N ASN A 590 -19.33 10.82 -12.44
CA ASN A 590 -17.93 11.23 -12.39
C ASN A 590 -17.61 12.21 -11.25
N TRP A 591 -18.61 12.88 -10.66
CA TRP A 591 -18.45 13.81 -9.55
C TRP A 591 -18.79 13.20 -8.19
N ILE A 592 -19.43 12.01 -8.18
CA ILE A 592 -19.75 11.32 -6.94
C ILE A 592 -18.44 10.82 -6.29
N PRO A 593 -18.20 11.21 -5.02
CA PRO A 593 -16.97 10.88 -4.32
C PRO A 593 -16.83 9.37 -4.14
N LEU A 594 -15.61 8.93 -3.86
CA LEU A 594 -15.26 7.54 -3.61
C LEU A 594 -15.16 7.33 -2.09
N PRO A 595 -16.12 6.62 -1.46
CA PRO A 595 -16.11 6.39 -0.01
C PRO A 595 -14.81 5.72 0.48
N MET A 596 -14.22 4.80 -0.29
CA MET A 596 -12.89 4.23 0.00
C MET A 596 -11.82 5.31 0.18
N ALA A 597 -11.75 6.28 -0.72
CA ALA A 597 -10.79 7.37 -0.62
C ALA A 597 -11.12 8.30 0.56
N MET A 598 -12.39 8.59 0.81
CA MET A 598 -12.83 9.39 1.96
C MET A 598 -12.46 8.77 3.31
N ALA A 599 -12.26 7.46 3.39
CA ALA A 599 -11.99 6.77 4.64
C ALA A 599 -10.54 6.94 5.14
N VAL A 600 -9.58 7.19 4.25
CA VAL A 600 -8.15 7.30 4.63
C VAL A 600 -7.89 8.47 5.60
N PRO A 601 -8.41 9.69 5.36
CA PRO A 601 -8.21 10.84 6.23
C PRO A 601 -8.90 10.73 7.59
N PHE A 602 -9.98 9.94 7.70
CA PHE A 602 -10.68 9.73 8.98
C PHE A 602 -9.72 9.23 10.07
N LEU A 603 -8.69 8.49 9.65
CA LEU A 603 -7.66 7.98 10.55
C LEU A 603 -6.38 8.81 10.55
N ILE A 604 -5.88 9.18 9.36
CA ILE A 604 -4.53 9.74 9.22
C ILE A 604 -4.49 11.24 9.52
N GLY A 605 -5.53 12.00 9.18
CA GLY A 605 -5.53 13.46 9.22
C GLY A 605 -5.80 14.11 7.86
N GLY A 606 -5.94 15.43 7.85
CA GLY A 606 -6.20 16.23 6.64
C GLY A 606 -4.95 16.67 5.87
N TYR A 607 -3.77 16.69 6.50
CA TYR A 607 -2.57 17.34 5.96
C TYR A 607 -2.16 16.81 4.59
N PHE A 608 -2.01 15.49 4.44
CA PHE A 608 -1.60 14.87 3.18
C PHE A 608 -2.62 15.08 2.05
N THR A 609 -3.90 15.28 2.37
CA THR A 609 -4.95 15.52 1.37
C THR A 609 -4.80 16.87 0.71
N ILE A 610 -4.32 17.87 1.46
CA ILE A 610 -4.03 19.21 0.95
C ILE A 610 -2.89 19.13 -0.07
N ASP A 611 -1.82 18.42 0.27
CA ASP A 611 -0.67 18.19 -0.62
C ASP A 611 -1.08 17.46 -1.91
N MET A 612 -1.90 16.42 -1.81
CA MET A 612 -2.41 15.69 -2.99
C MET A 612 -3.33 16.57 -3.86
N CYS A 613 -4.18 17.39 -3.26
CA CYS A 613 -5.01 18.36 -3.98
C CYS A 613 -4.17 19.41 -4.71
N LEU A 614 -3.07 19.89 -4.11
CA LEU A 614 -2.13 20.79 -4.78
C LEU A 614 -1.52 20.12 -6.02
N GLY A 615 -1.13 18.84 -5.93
CA GLY A 615 -0.67 18.06 -7.08
C GLY A 615 -1.68 18.03 -8.23
N SER A 616 -2.95 17.80 -7.92
CA SER A 616 -4.02 17.87 -8.92
C SER A 616 -4.22 19.27 -9.51
N ALA A 617 -4.13 20.31 -8.69
CA ALA A 617 -4.21 21.70 -9.18
C ALA A 617 -3.07 22.02 -10.16
N ILE A 618 -1.84 21.57 -9.86
CA ILE A 618 -0.68 21.71 -10.76
C ILE A 618 -0.96 21.05 -12.11
N VAL A 619 -1.52 19.83 -12.12
CA VAL A 619 -1.85 19.12 -13.37
C VAL A 619 -2.93 19.83 -14.17
N VAL A 620 -3.99 20.31 -13.52
CA VAL A 620 -5.07 21.06 -14.20
C VAL A 620 -4.53 22.35 -14.82
N VAL A 621 -3.71 23.10 -14.09
CA VAL A 621 -3.07 24.32 -14.61
C VAL A 621 -2.12 23.98 -15.77
N TRP A 622 -1.33 22.91 -15.66
CA TRP A 622 -0.42 22.50 -16.73
C TRP A 622 -1.19 22.13 -18.01
N HIS A 623 -2.27 21.36 -17.91
CA HIS A 623 -3.09 21.01 -19.07
C HIS A 623 -3.70 22.25 -19.74
N LYS A 624 -4.10 23.26 -18.96
CA LYS A 624 -4.60 24.53 -19.51
C LYS A 624 -3.52 25.33 -20.26
N ILE A 625 -2.25 25.22 -19.87
CA ILE A 625 -1.15 25.97 -20.51
C ILE A 625 -0.54 25.19 -21.69
N LYS A 626 -0.29 23.87 -21.56
CA LYS A 626 0.39 23.03 -22.57
C LYS A 626 -0.11 21.57 -22.59
N SER A 627 -1.31 21.35 -23.13
CA SER A 627 -1.99 20.03 -23.13
C SER A 627 -1.15 18.87 -23.70
N GLN A 628 -0.60 18.97 -24.92
CA GLN A 628 0.13 17.86 -25.56
C GLN A 628 1.45 17.47 -24.87
N LYS A 629 2.13 18.40 -24.19
CA LYS A 629 3.37 18.10 -23.45
C LYS A 629 3.07 17.59 -22.04
N ALA A 630 1.92 17.94 -21.47
CA ALA A 630 1.54 17.56 -20.12
C ALA A 630 1.33 16.04 -20.00
N GLU A 631 0.59 15.42 -20.92
CA GLU A 631 0.28 13.98 -20.85
C GLU A 631 1.52 13.08 -20.78
N VAL A 632 2.59 13.46 -21.49
CA VAL A 632 3.83 12.67 -21.58
C VAL A 632 4.79 12.97 -20.42
N LEU A 633 4.83 14.21 -19.91
CA LEU A 633 5.78 14.63 -18.88
C LEU A 633 5.24 14.54 -17.45
N VAL A 634 3.93 14.70 -17.23
CA VAL A 634 3.34 14.70 -15.87
C VAL A 634 3.70 13.43 -15.10
N PRO A 635 3.53 12.20 -15.65
CA PRO A 635 3.91 10.98 -14.94
C PRO A 635 5.40 10.95 -14.59
N ALA A 636 6.27 11.46 -15.47
CA ALA A 636 7.72 11.49 -15.23
C ALA A 636 8.12 12.50 -14.15
N VAL A 637 7.52 13.69 -14.16
CA VAL A 637 7.75 14.74 -13.16
C VAL A 637 7.26 14.29 -11.79
N ALA A 638 6.02 13.80 -11.73
CA ALA A 638 5.42 13.32 -10.49
C ALA A 638 6.18 12.12 -9.91
N SER A 639 6.60 11.18 -10.76
CA SER A 639 7.47 10.08 -10.34
C SER A 639 8.82 10.60 -9.81
N GLY A 640 9.40 11.64 -10.42
CA GLY A 640 10.61 12.29 -9.93
C GLY A 640 10.43 12.87 -8.53
N MET A 641 9.28 13.52 -8.26
CA MET A 641 8.96 14.06 -6.94
C MET A 641 8.81 12.96 -5.89
N ILE A 642 8.05 11.90 -6.18
CA ILE A 642 7.89 10.73 -5.30
C ILE A 642 9.24 10.05 -5.05
N CYS A 643 10.02 9.84 -6.11
CA CYS A 643 11.27 9.12 -6.01
C CYS A 643 12.36 9.91 -5.28
N GLY A 644 12.43 11.24 -5.45
CA GLY A 644 13.48 12.06 -4.86
C GLY A 644 13.41 12.09 -3.33
N GLU A 645 12.26 12.49 -2.78
CA GLU A 645 12.01 12.49 -1.34
C GLU A 645 12.02 11.06 -0.79
N GLY A 646 11.36 10.11 -1.49
CA GLY A 646 11.43 8.68 -1.13
C GLY A 646 12.85 8.12 -1.07
N MET A 647 13.77 8.65 -1.87
CA MET A 647 15.19 8.25 -1.85
C MET A 647 15.97 8.91 -0.70
N TRP A 648 15.60 10.13 -0.28
CA TRP A 648 16.21 10.80 0.88
C TRP A 648 15.97 10.03 2.19
N ILE A 649 14.88 9.27 2.26
CA ILE A 649 14.54 8.44 3.41
C ILE A 649 15.67 7.45 3.75
N LEU A 650 16.40 6.93 2.76
CA LEU A 650 17.51 6.00 3.02
C LEU A 650 18.66 6.67 3.80
N PRO A 651 19.28 7.76 3.33
CA PRO A 651 20.24 8.53 4.13
C PRO A 651 19.71 8.94 5.51
N ALA A 652 18.48 9.46 5.59
CA ALA A 652 17.88 9.84 6.87
C ALA A 652 17.78 8.66 7.85
N SER A 653 17.42 7.47 7.36
CA SER A 653 17.35 6.25 8.15
C SER A 653 18.74 5.77 8.61
N ILE A 654 19.76 5.91 7.78
CA ILE A 654 21.16 5.59 8.13
C ILE A 654 21.69 6.57 9.19
N LEU A 655 21.39 7.86 9.06
CA LEU A 655 21.76 8.88 10.05
C LEU A 655 21.06 8.63 11.39
N ALA A 656 19.77 8.29 11.36
CA ALA A 656 19.03 7.86 12.54
C ALA A 656 19.60 6.57 13.16
N LEU A 657 20.09 5.63 12.33
CA LEU A 657 20.82 4.44 12.79
C LEU A 657 22.11 4.84 13.53
N ALA A 658 22.87 5.79 12.99
CA ALA A 658 24.10 6.34 13.56
C ALA A 658 23.88 7.31 14.74
N LYS A 659 22.64 7.45 15.25
CA LYS A 659 22.24 8.36 16.33
C LYS A 659 22.49 9.84 16.03
N VAL A 660 22.54 10.21 14.75
CA VAL A 660 22.58 11.61 14.31
C VAL A 660 21.16 12.13 14.28
N SER A 661 20.84 13.07 15.16
CA SER A 661 19.56 13.78 15.14
C SER A 661 19.58 14.95 14.15
N PRO A 662 18.42 15.30 13.57
CA PRO A 662 18.23 16.59 12.90
C PRO A 662 18.76 17.75 13.75
N PRO A 663 19.51 18.70 13.16
CA PRO A 663 20.21 19.73 13.92
C PRO A 663 19.31 20.87 14.43
N MET A 664 18.22 21.19 13.74
CA MET A 664 17.32 22.28 14.14
C MET A 664 15.89 21.77 14.35
N CYS A 665 15.21 22.26 15.39
CA CYS A 665 13.77 22.12 15.57
C CYS A 665 13.11 23.47 15.23
N MET A 666 12.24 23.48 14.22
CA MET A 666 11.36 24.62 13.94
C MET A 666 9.98 24.36 14.56
N LYS A 667 9.57 25.17 15.55
CA LYS A 667 8.29 25.04 16.26
C LYS A 667 7.44 26.29 16.08
N PHE A 668 6.13 26.10 15.94
CA PHE A 668 5.17 27.19 15.77
C PHE A 668 4.35 27.35 17.04
N LEU A 669 4.45 28.52 17.67
CA LEU A 669 3.77 28.84 18.94
C LEU A 669 2.76 29.97 18.70
N SER A 670 1.70 30.01 19.51
CA SER A 670 0.82 31.17 19.56
C SER A 670 1.60 32.36 20.11
N SER A 671 1.52 33.50 19.41
CA SER A 671 2.08 34.78 19.83
C SER A 671 1.54 35.25 21.17
#